data_AF-A0A7X6KSV5-F1
#
_entry.id   AF-A0A7X6KSV5-F1
#
_cell.length_a   1.000
_cell.length_b   1.000
_cell.length_c   1.000
_cell.angle_alpha   90.00
_cell.angle_beta   90.00
_cell.angle_gamma   90.00
#
_symmetry.space_group_name_H-M   'P 1'
#
loop_
_entity.id
_entity.type
_entity.pdbx_description
1 polymer ?
#
loop_
_entity_poly.entity_id
_entity_poly.type
_entity_poly.pdbx_seq_one_letter_code
_entity_poly.pdbx_strand_id
1 'polypeptide(L)'
;MSSLWTLLGLVILFGTLLDIFLTALNYDEAGFISARVSAWQWRLTRLVTRRLPRRWRPVALRQVTGAQVVVLVMVWLAGVIAGFGFVYYGHMSRTSFTGWGKGAPLDLFGAFYFSAAQLSSVGGSYLTAATDLLRFLSIAETLTGVVLISLILTFLLGVYGVITDLNALCRHFLVAERGAGSAVAGLAPYFRDGQCSGLDGHLDGIAESFASYTEGLRLHHSAYYFQSGRDQYALPYAIRMLGGTIGALRWGLPAGHPATTEPTLVPLTFQFLEFGEYLQGILRWQSTDVPEVLDRARFLDRVGRAGRGEQVDEWTGRFLQLDRDMADLAGLSPLADPEEAYRRYTRWLPFAYRAQQIALAVGHDLDYQPVILTDHPVAILADDDPVAHAALRGRVFQPQDHHPRAGRRWSPRRWWRASLRRLALADPGHARLRTAGRTVLAAGAAALTVFALHRGDQAASAALYGGFVAMLGAGAGVGATPRARLVSGLLVLVPVGVVLVLRSLTAGSPGWTAVLLVAVALAGVGAGRFGPRGAALGQITFMAFYFALVLGPQFTGVGWFALAAVVGIGWSLLFTWVLLPDRPRRALTQGATALDVHLAGALDVLVDAVSWARWDPDIRRRVAQDTRQLHRGVAFVGGRLTAPGGLDAVDPTRVAELRLRLFDAELAVEGLVGAARSVTGTAVPLELRGRLAGRLELLRAHLSALAARPVRPAPDPAVANPAAADPAGPDPAAADPEAGLDPWPGAATPDDWPRSARVLCLAADELFRAAHDLRRAEVAVLDPSAPALTVLDPDDDAEGIDLERMTGLATGDVSPRRGPGPATRRAVQAGVATGVALLAGEAVSSSHQYWATISAYQVLGSTDGETLMKGTQRIIGTVLGSIAGFGIALATGADLLVVVPLLALTAFASTYAQPVSPARAVFWRMAMLALVYESLGRLTSVALELRVLETVFGAVVALLAAWLILPTRTRSALDRDAAAVVRDVDILVTGALDRLGGGGQVTRHALRERELRLDRDLRTLVGTARPLRRVTGSLDPDGVEARLTAYWSLATYTRHLLRAVEPARHGDRSRLAEERDRAGAVTRRNLSALSAVLTGRPAEAVDDDLDFAGHLDTAGPEADVLRQLERINLTLLRLVGAANPPG
;
A
#
# COMPACT_ATOMS: atom_id res chain seq x y z
N MET A 1 -50.15 28.77 -17.16
CA MET A 1 -48.69 28.52 -17.03
C MET A 1 -47.98 29.64 -16.28
N SER A 2 -48.31 30.92 -16.51
CA SER A 2 -47.80 32.07 -15.75
C SER A 2 -47.95 31.93 -14.22
N SER A 3 -49.14 31.58 -13.74
CA SER A 3 -49.42 31.43 -12.30
C SER A 3 -48.59 30.33 -11.61
N LEU A 4 -48.16 29.29 -12.36
CA LEU A 4 -47.30 28.23 -11.83
C LEU A 4 -45.89 28.74 -11.59
N TRP A 5 -45.34 29.52 -12.52
CA TRP A 5 -44.01 30.14 -12.36
C TRP A 5 -43.99 31.18 -11.24
N THR A 6 -45.05 31.99 -11.13
CA THR A 6 -45.20 32.94 -10.01
C THR A 6 -45.30 32.23 -8.66
N LEU A 7 -46.10 31.15 -8.56
CA LEU A 7 -46.20 30.36 -7.34
C LEU A 7 -44.86 29.71 -6.98
N LEU A 8 -44.17 29.11 -7.96
CA LEU A 8 -42.86 28.52 -7.77
C LEU A 8 -41.84 29.55 -7.28
N GLY A 9 -41.80 30.73 -7.90
CA GLY A 9 -40.92 31.82 -7.50
C GLY A 9 -41.21 32.32 -6.08
N LEU A 10 -42.48 32.46 -5.69
CA LEU A 10 -42.87 32.86 -4.35
C LEU A 10 -42.51 31.82 -3.29
N VAL A 11 -42.68 30.52 -3.57
CA VAL A 11 -42.25 29.43 -2.68
C VAL A 11 -40.74 29.42 -2.50
N ILE A 12 -39.97 29.56 -3.59
CA ILE A 12 -38.49 29.62 -3.54
C ILE A 12 -38.04 30.85 -2.75
N LEU A 13 -38.64 32.02 -3.01
CA LEU A 13 -38.29 33.27 -2.33
C LEU A 13 -38.59 33.17 -0.83
N PHE A 14 -39.80 32.76 -0.45
CA PHE A 14 -40.18 32.61 0.96
C PHE A 14 -39.30 31.58 1.66
N GLY A 15 -39.06 30.42 1.03
CA GLY A 15 -38.17 29.41 1.58
C GLY A 15 -36.74 29.92 1.79
N THR A 16 -36.20 30.67 0.83
CA THR A 16 -34.84 31.22 0.94
C THR A 16 -34.76 32.28 2.05
N LEU A 17 -35.72 33.21 2.12
CA LEU A 17 -35.75 34.24 3.16
C LEU A 17 -35.94 33.65 4.56
N LEU A 18 -36.79 32.63 4.70
CA LEU A 18 -36.96 31.90 5.96
C LEU A 18 -35.67 31.18 6.36
N ASP A 19 -34.98 30.52 5.42
CA ASP A 19 -33.70 29.88 5.70
C ASP A 19 -32.62 30.88 6.16
N ILE A 20 -32.54 32.05 5.52
CA ILE A 20 -31.63 33.14 5.92
C ILE A 20 -31.97 33.62 7.33
N PHE A 21 -33.25 33.87 7.62
CA PHE A 21 -33.70 34.31 8.93
C PHE A 21 -33.33 33.29 10.02
N LEU A 22 -33.63 32.01 9.79
CA LEU A 22 -33.29 30.93 10.71
C LEU A 22 -31.78 30.82 10.92
N THR A 23 -30.98 30.95 9.86
CA THR A 23 -29.52 30.77 9.94
C THR A 23 -28.78 31.97 10.53
N ALA A 24 -29.30 33.19 10.35
CA ALA A 24 -28.63 34.41 10.78
C ALA A 24 -29.12 34.94 12.13
N LEU A 25 -30.37 34.68 12.51
CA LEU A 25 -31.02 35.34 13.65
C LEU A 25 -31.66 34.39 14.69
N ASN A 26 -31.86 33.10 14.39
CA ASN A 26 -32.50 32.18 15.33
C ASN A 26 -31.46 31.46 16.22
N TYR A 27 -31.77 31.31 17.51
CA TYR A 27 -30.85 30.85 18.55
C TYR A 27 -30.66 29.33 18.61
N ASP A 28 -31.65 28.52 18.16
CA ASP A 28 -31.59 27.05 18.27
C ASP A 28 -31.93 26.29 16.98
N GLU A 29 -32.46 26.96 15.96
CA GLU A 29 -32.87 26.30 14.71
C GLU A 29 -31.86 26.50 13.60
N ALA A 30 -31.27 25.41 13.12
CA ALA A 30 -30.45 25.45 11.91
C ALA A 30 -31.33 25.63 10.66
N GLY A 31 -30.93 26.52 9.75
CA GLY A 31 -31.62 26.69 8.46
C GLY A 31 -31.73 25.38 7.68
N PHE A 32 -32.91 25.08 7.15
CA PHE A 32 -33.21 23.80 6.50
C PHE A 32 -32.48 23.58 5.16
N ILE A 33 -32.07 24.65 4.48
CA ILE A 33 -31.19 24.63 3.30
C ILE A 33 -29.75 24.75 3.77
N SER A 34 -29.46 25.76 4.60
CA SER A 34 -28.10 26.10 5.01
C SER A 34 -27.38 24.96 5.75
N ALA A 35 -28.07 24.26 6.65
CA ALA A 35 -27.52 23.11 7.37
C ALA A 35 -27.24 21.93 6.43
N ARG A 36 -28.13 21.66 5.48
CA ARG A 36 -27.96 20.58 4.50
C ARG A 36 -26.82 20.86 3.53
N VAL A 37 -26.72 22.09 3.03
CA VAL A 37 -25.61 22.53 2.17
C VAL A 37 -24.28 22.42 2.91
N SER A 38 -24.22 22.89 4.15
CA SER A 38 -23.02 22.78 5.00
C SER A 38 -22.59 21.33 5.22
N ALA A 39 -23.52 20.45 5.60
CA ALA A 39 -23.24 19.03 5.79
C ALA A 39 -22.81 18.32 4.48
N TRP A 40 -23.44 18.67 3.35
CA TRP A 40 -23.07 18.12 2.04
C TRP A 40 -21.68 18.58 1.60
N GLN A 41 -21.37 19.86 1.79
CA GLN A 41 -20.05 20.42 1.54
C GLN A 41 -18.98 19.80 2.43
N TRP A 42 -19.28 19.55 3.71
CA TRP A 42 -18.37 18.84 4.60
C TRP A 42 -18.11 17.40 4.12
N ARG A 43 -19.16 16.66 3.74
CA ARG A 43 -19.02 15.31 3.17
C ARG A 43 -18.19 15.29 1.89
N LEU A 44 -18.40 16.27 1.00
CA LEU A 44 -17.62 16.42 -0.22
C LEU A 44 -16.16 16.74 0.09
N THR A 45 -15.92 17.67 1.03
CA THR A 45 -14.57 18.02 1.46
C THR A 45 -13.86 16.81 2.06
N ARG A 46 -14.52 16.04 2.94
CA ARG A 46 -14.00 14.77 3.47
C ARG A 46 -13.66 13.78 2.36
N LEU A 47 -14.53 13.61 1.36
CA LEU A 47 -14.26 12.69 0.25
C LEU A 47 -12.96 13.06 -0.50
N VAL A 48 -12.69 14.36 -0.66
CA VAL A 48 -11.50 14.88 -1.34
C VAL A 48 -10.28 14.83 -0.43
N THR A 49 -10.37 15.34 0.81
CA THR A 49 -9.25 15.42 1.75
C THR A 49 -8.73 14.06 2.17
N ARG A 50 -9.59 13.04 2.20
CA ARG A 50 -9.20 11.65 2.48
C ARG A 50 -8.32 11.00 1.40
N ARG A 51 -8.25 11.61 0.21
CA ARG A 51 -7.38 11.17 -0.89
C ARG A 51 -6.13 12.04 -1.01
N LEU A 52 -6.06 13.16 -0.29
CA LEU A 52 -4.92 14.06 -0.34
C LEU A 52 -3.76 13.50 0.50
N PRO A 53 -2.51 13.68 0.05
CA PRO A 53 -1.35 13.41 0.89
C PRO A 53 -1.36 14.29 2.14
N ARG A 54 -0.85 13.77 3.26
CA ARG A 54 -0.77 14.44 4.57
C ARG A 54 -0.33 15.90 4.50
N ARG A 55 0.69 16.21 3.69
CA ARG A 55 1.22 17.57 3.52
C ARG A 55 0.22 18.62 3.01
N TRP A 56 -0.78 18.23 2.21
CA TRP A 56 -1.72 19.16 1.60
C TRP A 56 -3.06 19.24 2.33
N ARG A 57 -3.34 18.22 3.15
CA ARG A 57 -4.61 18.11 3.84
C ARG A 57 -4.87 19.25 4.84
N PRO A 58 -3.95 19.66 5.73
CA PRO A 58 -4.17 20.79 6.63
C PRO A 58 -4.46 22.09 5.88
N VAL A 59 -3.79 22.28 4.73
CA VAL A 59 -4.02 23.44 3.86
C VAL A 59 -5.43 23.41 3.28
N ALA A 60 -5.89 22.25 2.80
CA ALA A 60 -7.24 22.08 2.29
C ALA A 60 -8.32 22.24 3.39
N LEU A 61 -8.09 21.68 4.58
CA LEU A 61 -9.01 21.79 5.71
C LEU A 61 -9.16 23.23 6.20
N ARG A 62 -8.08 24.03 6.19
CA ARG A 62 -8.14 25.47 6.51
C ARG A 62 -9.06 26.28 5.60
N GLN A 63 -9.31 25.81 4.38
CA GLN A 63 -10.18 26.50 3.43
C GLN A 63 -11.66 26.13 3.59
N VAL A 64 -11.99 25.12 4.40
CA VAL A 64 -13.37 24.61 4.56
C VAL A 64 -14.32 25.75 4.97
N THR A 65 -13.98 26.47 6.03
CA THR A 65 -14.85 27.52 6.59
C THR A 65 -15.08 28.66 5.60
N GLY A 66 -14.01 29.16 4.97
CA GLY A 66 -14.12 30.21 3.96
C GLY A 66 -14.94 29.78 2.75
N ALA A 67 -14.69 28.56 2.25
CA ALA A 67 -15.47 27.99 1.16
C ALA A 67 -16.94 27.80 1.55
N GLN A 68 -17.23 27.42 2.81
CA GLN A 68 -18.58 27.17 3.28
C GLN A 68 -19.40 28.45 3.38
N VAL A 69 -18.81 29.52 3.93
CA VAL A 69 -19.45 30.83 3.95
C VAL A 69 -19.73 31.34 2.53
N VAL A 70 -18.75 31.24 1.62
CA VAL A 70 -18.93 31.68 0.23
C VAL A 70 -20.03 30.89 -0.48
N VAL A 71 -20.04 29.56 -0.36
CA VAL A 71 -21.07 28.72 -0.98
C VAL A 71 -22.45 29.04 -0.41
N LEU A 72 -22.56 29.26 0.90
CA LEU A 72 -23.84 29.59 1.54
C LEU A 72 -24.40 30.93 1.06
N VAL A 73 -23.55 31.96 1.02
CA VAL A 73 -23.91 33.28 0.48
C VAL A 73 -24.34 33.16 -0.98
N MET A 74 -23.64 32.35 -1.78
CA MET A 74 -24.02 32.12 -3.18
C MET A 74 -25.37 31.39 -3.31
N VAL A 75 -25.66 30.43 -2.43
CA VAL A 75 -26.97 29.74 -2.40
C VAL A 75 -28.09 30.71 -2.05
N TRP A 76 -27.90 31.60 -1.08
CA TRP A 76 -28.88 32.62 -0.71
C TRP A 76 -29.10 33.62 -1.84
N LEU A 77 -28.03 34.17 -2.42
CA LEU A 77 -28.13 35.07 -3.57
C LEU A 77 -28.84 34.40 -4.74
N ALA A 78 -28.45 33.17 -5.09
CA ALA A 78 -29.09 32.42 -6.16
C ALA A 78 -30.56 32.10 -5.87
N GLY A 79 -30.92 31.79 -4.62
CA GLY A 79 -32.30 31.51 -4.20
C GLY A 79 -33.20 32.75 -4.31
N VAL A 80 -32.69 33.93 -3.89
CA VAL A 80 -33.42 35.20 -4.05
C VAL A 80 -33.56 35.57 -5.52
N ILE A 81 -32.48 35.48 -6.31
CA ILE A 81 -32.51 35.76 -7.76
C ILE A 81 -33.47 34.80 -8.48
N ALA A 82 -33.45 33.51 -8.12
CA ALA A 82 -34.36 32.53 -8.72
C ALA A 82 -35.81 32.80 -8.32
N GLY A 83 -36.06 33.14 -7.06
CA GLY A 83 -37.39 33.47 -6.56
C GLY A 83 -38.02 34.62 -7.34
N PHE A 84 -37.35 35.77 -7.37
CA PHE A 84 -37.80 36.93 -8.15
C PHE A 84 -37.77 36.69 -9.65
N GLY A 85 -36.74 36.02 -10.18
CA GLY A 85 -36.62 35.66 -11.59
C GLY A 85 -37.80 34.82 -12.11
N PHE A 86 -38.25 33.82 -11.36
CA PHE A 86 -39.44 33.03 -11.71
C PHE A 86 -40.74 33.84 -11.61
N VAL A 87 -40.86 34.74 -10.63
CA VAL A 87 -41.99 35.68 -10.54
C VAL A 87 -42.02 36.60 -11.77
N TYR A 88 -40.89 37.19 -12.16
CA TYR A 88 -40.81 38.03 -13.35
C TYR A 88 -41.11 37.26 -14.62
N TYR A 89 -40.56 36.07 -14.79
CA TYR A 89 -40.81 35.21 -15.95
C TYR A 89 -42.31 34.89 -16.10
N GLY A 90 -43.01 34.62 -14.99
CA GLY A 90 -44.46 34.39 -14.98
C GLY A 90 -45.28 35.58 -15.50
N HIS A 91 -44.74 36.80 -15.42
CA HIS A 91 -45.38 38.05 -15.83
C HIS A 91 -44.72 38.71 -17.06
N MET A 92 -43.75 38.06 -17.71
CA MET A 92 -43.06 38.62 -18.87
C MET A 92 -43.98 38.61 -20.11
N SER A 93 -44.36 39.80 -20.56
CA SER A 93 -45.06 40.03 -21.82
C SER A 93 -44.57 41.34 -22.45
N ARG A 94 -44.80 41.50 -23.76
CA ARG A 94 -44.43 42.72 -24.50
C ARG A 94 -45.11 44.00 -23.98
N THR A 95 -46.15 43.88 -23.15
CA THR A 95 -46.84 45.00 -22.50
C THR A 95 -46.33 45.25 -21.07
N SER A 96 -45.69 44.27 -20.44
CA SER A 96 -45.26 44.33 -19.03
C SER A 96 -43.79 44.70 -18.86
N PHE A 97 -42.95 44.44 -19.88
CA PHE A 97 -41.54 44.81 -19.92
C PHE A 97 -41.18 45.51 -21.23
N THR A 98 -40.36 46.56 -21.12
CA THR A 98 -39.81 47.31 -22.26
C THR A 98 -38.30 47.08 -22.35
N GLY A 99 -37.80 46.73 -23.54
CA GLY A 99 -36.38 46.48 -23.79
C GLY A 99 -35.75 47.50 -24.75
N TRP A 100 -34.46 47.79 -24.57
CA TRP A 100 -33.70 48.65 -25.51
C TRP A 100 -33.38 47.87 -26.81
N GLY A 101 -34.12 48.16 -27.88
CA GLY A 101 -33.94 47.55 -29.21
C GLY A 101 -35.14 46.70 -29.68
N LYS A 102 -35.43 46.71 -30.99
CA LYS A 102 -36.48 45.87 -31.60
C LYS A 102 -36.05 44.39 -31.56
N GLY A 103 -36.42 43.67 -30.49
CA GLY A 103 -36.26 42.21 -30.42
C GLY A 103 -35.56 41.64 -29.18
N ALA A 104 -35.48 42.36 -28.06
CA ALA A 104 -34.93 41.80 -26.82
C ALA A 104 -35.68 40.50 -26.42
N PRO A 105 -34.98 39.36 -26.22
CA PRO A 105 -35.63 38.10 -25.87
C PRO A 105 -36.26 38.18 -24.48
N LEU A 106 -37.56 37.88 -24.39
CA LEU A 106 -38.32 37.72 -23.15
C LEU A 106 -38.30 36.25 -22.75
N ASP A 107 -37.12 35.77 -22.36
CA ASP A 107 -36.87 34.39 -21.99
C ASP A 107 -36.51 34.27 -20.52
N LEU A 108 -36.34 33.02 -20.07
CA LEU A 108 -36.00 32.71 -18.68
C LEU A 108 -34.69 33.40 -18.28
N PHE A 109 -33.70 33.45 -19.18
CA PHE A 109 -32.42 34.09 -18.91
C PHE A 109 -32.58 35.60 -18.68
N GLY A 110 -33.38 36.29 -19.50
CA GLY A 110 -33.67 37.71 -19.32
C GLY A 110 -34.35 38.03 -17.98
N ALA A 111 -35.24 37.16 -17.49
CA ALA A 111 -35.88 37.34 -16.19
C ALA A 111 -34.91 37.22 -15.01
N PHE A 112 -34.01 36.24 -15.07
CA PHE A 112 -32.96 36.05 -14.06
C PHE A 112 -31.91 37.15 -14.11
N TYR A 113 -31.54 37.61 -15.30
CA TYR A 113 -30.65 38.74 -15.48
C TYR A 113 -31.24 40.05 -14.92
N PHE A 114 -32.53 40.30 -15.19
CA PHE A 114 -33.25 41.45 -14.63
C PHE A 114 -33.24 41.41 -13.09
N SER A 115 -33.62 40.28 -12.49
CA SER A 115 -33.59 40.08 -11.04
C SER A 115 -32.19 40.26 -10.44
N ALA A 116 -31.16 39.64 -11.04
CA ALA A 116 -29.79 39.81 -10.59
C ALA A 116 -29.32 41.28 -10.62
N ALA A 117 -29.71 42.04 -11.64
CA ALA A 117 -29.36 43.45 -11.78
C ALA A 117 -30.09 44.36 -10.77
N GLN A 118 -31.32 44.04 -10.39
CA GLN A 118 -32.06 44.76 -9.34
C GLN A 118 -31.49 44.43 -7.95
N LEU A 119 -31.28 43.15 -7.65
CA LEU A 119 -30.70 42.70 -6.38
C LEU A 119 -29.31 43.31 -6.14
N SER A 120 -28.48 43.43 -7.18
CA SER A 120 -27.14 44.02 -7.07
C SER A 120 -27.12 45.54 -6.95
N SER A 121 -28.28 46.22 -7.01
CA SER A 121 -28.45 47.68 -7.04
C SER A 121 -27.76 48.40 -8.22
N VAL A 122 -27.18 47.66 -9.16
CA VAL A 122 -26.47 48.22 -10.33
C VAL A 122 -27.46 48.84 -11.32
N GLY A 123 -28.71 48.38 -11.36
CA GLY A 123 -29.78 48.94 -12.21
C GLY A 123 -29.56 48.80 -13.73
N GLY A 124 -28.43 48.22 -14.14
CA GLY A 124 -28.00 48.06 -15.53
C GLY A 124 -28.64 46.84 -16.21
N SER A 125 -29.94 46.93 -16.47
CA SER A 125 -30.67 45.91 -17.23
C SER A 125 -31.14 46.46 -18.58
N TYR A 126 -31.04 45.65 -19.65
CA TYR A 126 -31.62 45.98 -20.95
C TYR A 126 -33.16 45.88 -20.95
N LEU A 127 -33.74 45.33 -19.88
CA LEU A 127 -35.18 45.23 -19.59
C LEU A 127 -35.59 46.22 -18.49
N THR A 128 -36.77 46.82 -18.64
CA THR A 128 -37.36 47.76 -17.67
C THR A 128 -38.83 47.37 -17.41
N ALA A 129 -39.26 47.45 -16.14
CA ALA A 129 -40.63 47.15 -15.74
C ALA A 129 -41.59 48.27 -16.19
N ALA A 130 -42.62 47.89 -16.95
CA ALA A 130 -43.58 48.85 -17.52
C ALA A 130 -44.83 49.06 -16.65
N THR A 131 -45.21 48.06 -15.83
CA THR A 131 -46.40 48.12 -14.96
C THR A 131 -46.07 48.52 -13.52
N ASP A 132 -47.00 49.16 -12.84
CA ASP A 132 -46.82 49.64 -11.46
C ASP A 132 -46.51 48.50 -10.48
N LEU A 133 -47.16 47.35 -10.64
CA LEU A 133 -46.90 46.16 -9.82
C LEU A 133 -45.45 45.66 -9.97
N LEU A 134 -44.94 45.57 -11.19
CA LEU A 134 -43.57 45.09 -11.44
C LEU A 134 -42.51 46.11 -11.04
N ARG A 135 -42.81 47.41 -11.17
CA ARG A 135 -41.96 48.50 -10.65
C ARG A 135 -41.86 48.42 -9.13
N PHE A 136 -43.00 48.29 -8.44
CA PHE A 136 -43.01 48.08 -6.99
C PHE A 136 -42.22 46.84 -6.59
N LEU A 137 -42.42 45.72 -7.29
CA LEU A 137 -41.71 44.48 -7.02
C LEU A 137 -40.19 44.62 -7.23
N SER A 138 -39.74 45.36 -8.25
CA SER A 138 -38.32 45.65 -8.45
C SER A 138 -37.72 46.53 -7.35
N ILE A 139 -38.47 47.52 -6.85
CA ILE A 139 -38.03 48.34 -5.70
C ILE A 139 -37.94 47.46 -4.44
N ALA A 140 -38.93 46.59 -4.22
CA ALA A 140 -38.94 45.65 -3.10
C ALA A 140 -37.76 44.66 -3.18
N GLU A 141 -37.40 44.17 -4.37
CA GLU A 141 -36.23 43.32 -4.59
C GLU A 141 -34.93 44.04 -4.22
N THR A 142 -34.75 45.29 -4.69
CA THR A 142 -33.57 46.10 -4.35
C THR A 142 -33.46 46.34 -2.84
N LEU A 143 -34.58 46.65 -2.16
CA LEU A 143 -34.62 46.80 -0.70
C LEU A 143 -34.27 45.47 0.01
N THR A 144 -34.79 44.36 -0.50
CA THR A 144 -34.48 43.01 -0.01
C THR A 144 -32.98 42.72 -0.14
N GLY A 145 -32.34 43.16 -1.23
CA GLY A 145 -30.88 43.07 -1.41
C GLY A 145 -30.08 43.80 -0.33
N VAL A 146 -30.50 45.00 0.06
CA VAL A 146 -29.85 45.76 1.15
C VAL A 146 -29.97 45.03 2.49
N VAL A 147 -31.17 44.53 2.82
CA VAL A 147 -31.40 43.74 4.04
C VAL A 147 -30.57 42.46 4.03
N LEU A 148 -30.50 41.78 2.88
CA LEU A 148 -29.74 40.56 2.69
C LEU A 148 -28.24 40.77 2.95
N ILE A 149 -27.65 41.88 2.47
CA ILE A 149 -26.24 42.21 2.74
C ILE A 149 -25.99 42.38 4.25
N SER A 150 -26.90 43.06 4.95
CA SER A 150 -26.80 43.26 6.41
C SER A 150 -26.88 41.92 7.17
N LEU A 151 -27.80 41.03 6.77
CA LEU A 151 -27.93 39.69 7.36
C LEU A 151 -26.71 38.81 7.06
N ILE A 152 -26.18 38.86 5.84
CA ILE A 152 -24.94 38.17 5.47
C ILE A 152 -23.76 38.65 6.32
N LEU A 153 -23.62 39.97 6.51
CA LEU A 153 -22.57 40.54 7.35
C LEU A 153 -22.71 40.10 8.80
N THR A 154 -23.93 40.12 9.34
CA THR A 154 -24.24 39.67 10.71
C THR A 154 -23.86 38.20 10.89
N PHE A 155 -24.26 37.34 9.96
CA PHE A 155 -23.89 35.92 9.94
C PHE A 155 -22.37 35.72 9.86
N LEU A 156 -21.67 36.47 8.99
CA LEU A 156 -20.23 36.36 8.83
C LEU A 156 -19.50 36.73 10.12
N LEU A 157 -19.86 37.86 10.75
CA LEU A 157 -19.28 38.29 12.02
C LEU A 157 -19.55 37.28 13.14
N GLY A 158 -20.76 36.73 13.19
CA GLY A 158 -21.14 35.67 14.13
C GLY A 158 -20.28 34.42 14.00
N VAL A 159 -20.10 33.90 12.78
CA VAL A 159 -19.22 32.73 12.53
C VAL A 159 -17.78 33.01 12.96
N TYR A 160 -17.24 34.20 12.71
CA TYR A 160 -15.90 34.57 13.19
C TYR A 160 -15.82 34.72 14.71
N GLY A 161 -16.90 35.14 15.37
CA GLY A 161 -17.03 35.13 16.83
C GLY A 161 -16.81 33.74 17.41
N VAL A 162 -17.59 32.74 16.96
CA VAL A 162 -17.48 31.34 17.41
C VAL A 162 -16.07 30.77 17.24
N ILE A 163 -15.40 31.10 16.13
CA ILE A 163 -14.02 30.66 15.87
C ILE A 163 -13.05 31.29 16.87
N THR A 164 -13.26 32.56 17.22
CA THR A 164 -12.45 33.27 18.19
C THR A 164 -12.63 32.67 19.59
N ASP A 165 -13.87 32.36 19.96
CA ASP A 165 -14.21 31.75 21.25
C ASP A 165 -13.60 30.34 21.39
N LEU A 166 -13.67 29.53 20.32
CA LEU A 166 -13.01 28.23 20.30
C LEU A 166 -11.49 28.35 20.48
N ASN A 167 -10.88 29.34 19.83
CA ASN A 167 -9.45 29.60 19.97
C ASN A 167 -9.09 30.09 21.37
N ALA A 168 -9.93 30.93 21.99
CA ALA A 168 -9.75 31.38 23.37
C ALA A 168 -9.82 30.20 24.34
N LEU A 169 -10.84 29.35 24.21
CA LEU A 169 -10.98 28.12 24.98
C LEU A 169 -9.76 27.21 24.86
N CYS A 170 -9.27 26.97 23.64
CA CYS A 170 -8.10 26.11 23.42
C CYS A 170 -6.82 26.67 24.05
N ARG A 171 -6.69 28.00 24.21
CA ARG A 171 -5.49 28.67 24.76
C ARG A 171 -5.38 28.56 26.28
N HIS A 172 -6.49 28.32 26.99
CA HIS A 172 -6.46 28.10 28.44
C HIS A 172 -5.66 26.84 28.79
N PHE A 173 -5.68 25.83 27.93
CA PHE A 173 -4.93 24.60 28.16
C PHE A 173 -3.44 24.80 27.82
N LEU A 174 -2.64 25.09 28.84
CA LEU A 174 -1.17 25.17 28.76
C LEU A 174 -0.59 23.81 28.39
N VAL A 175 0.12 23.74 27.27
CA VAL A 175 0.75 22.50 26.79
C VAL A 175 2.19 22.78 26.34
N ALA A 176 3.15 22.06 26.92
CA ALA A 176 4.57 22.09 26.54
C ALA A 176 4.80 21.64 25.09
N GLU A 177 3.95 20.69 24.68
CA GLU A 177 4.07 19.89 23.48
C GLU A 177 3.13 20.36 22.35
N ARG A 178 3.57 20.19 21.10
CA ARG A 178 2.68 20.41 19.95
C ARG A 178 1.62 19.31 19.87
N GLY A 179 0.46 19.54 20.47
CA GLY A 179 -0.78 18.79 20.23
C GLY A 179 -1.10 17.66 21.22
N ALA A 180 -0.42 17.63 22.37
CA ALA A 180 -0.25 16.38 23.11
C ALA A 180 -0.33 16.46 24.64
N GLY A 181 -0.66 17.62 25.21
CA GLY A 181 -0.71 17.77 26.66
C GLY A 181 -1.71 16.81 27.29
N SER A 182 -1.29 16.16 28.37
CA SER A 182 -2.20 15.61 29.36
C SER A 182 -2.95 16.77 30.01
N ALA A 183 -4.25 16.61 30.23
CA ALA A 183 -5.03 17.60 30.96
C ALA A 183 -4.48 17.80 32.39
N VAL A 184 -3.93 16.75 32.98
CA VAL A 184 -3.27 16.79 34.31
C VAL A 184 -1.98 17.59 34.25
N ALA A 185 -1.15 17.37 33.23
CA ALA A 185 0.10 18.13 33.07
C ALA A 185 -0.13 19.64 32.87
N GLY A 186 -1.25 20.02 32.23
CA GLY A 186 -1.66 21.42 32.10
C GLY A 186 -2.03 22.09 33.42
N LEU A 187 -2.34 21.33 34.47
CA LEU A 187 -2.66 21.84 35.80
C LEU A 187 -1.42 22.13 36.65
N ALA A 188 -0.25 21.59 36.29
CA ALA A 188 0.98 21.73 37.07
C ALA A 188 1.32 23.18 37.48
N PRO A 189 1.13 24.24 36.66
CA PRO A 189 1.41 25.62 37.06
C PRO A 189 0.56 26.14 38.23
N TYR A 190 -0.60 25.52 38.49
CA TYR A 190 -1.55 25.89 39.54
C TYR A 190 -1.32 25.12 40.85
N PHE A 191 -0.41 24.14 40.84
CA PHE A 191 0.03 23.38 42.01
C PHE A 191 1.48 23.76 42.31
N ARG A 192 1.70 24.66 43.27
CA ARG A 192 3.03 25.07 43.73
C ARG A 192 3.28 24.49 45.12
N ASP A 193 4.33 23.69 45.26
CA ASP A 193 4.68 23.02 46.52
C ASP A 193 3.52 22.20 47.12
N GLY A 194 2.71 21.56 46.26
CA GLY A 194 1.52 20.80 46.65
C GLY A 194 0.29 21.65 47.02
N GLN A 195 0.42 22.98 47.04
CA GLN A 195 -0.70 23.90 47.30
C GLN A 195 -1.31 24.43 46.01
N CYS A 196 -2.64 24.52 46.00
CA CYS A 196 -3.41 25.05 44.88
C CYS A 196 -3.48 26.58 44.94
N SER A 197 -3.08 27.27 43.87
CA SER A 197 -3.12 28.74 43.78
C SER A 197 -3.55 29.21 42.39
N GLY A 198 -4.53 30.12 42.32
CA GLY A 198 -5.00 30.74 41.08
C GLY A 198 -5.81 29.81 40.16
N LEU A 199 -6.28 28.68 40.70
CA LEU A 199 -7.11 27.71 39.97
C LEU A 199 -8.52 28.23 39.73
N ASP A 200 -9.06 28.99 40.68
CA ASP A 200 -10.34 29.69 40.61
C ASP A 200 -10.46 30.55 39.34
N GLY A 201 -9.54 31.50 39.14
CA GLY A 201 -9.55 32.37 37.97
C GLY A 201 -9.29 31.63 36.65
N HIS A 202 -8.56 30.52 36.70
CA HIS A 202 -8.36 29.67 35.52
C HIS A 202 -9.64 28.92 35.12
N LEU A 203 -10.34 28.33 36.10
CA LEU A 203 -11.60 27.63 35.88
C LEU A 203 -12.71 28.57 35.42
N ASP A 204 -12.77 29.78 35.97
CA ASP A 204 -13.71 30.82 35.52
C ASP A 204 -13.45 31.21 34.07
N GLY A 205 -12.19 31.41 33.68
CA GLY A 205 -11.82 31.70 32.30
C GLY A 205 -12.17 30.57 31.31
N ILE A 206 -11.99 29.31 31.73
CA ILE A 206 -12.42 28.13 30.96
C ILE A 206 -13.94 28.11 30.82
N ALA A 207 -14.67 28.30 31.92
CA ALA A 207 -16.13 28.25 31.93
C ALA A 207 -16.75 29.35 31.06
N GLU A 208 -16.24 30.58 31.15
CA GLU A 208 -16.68 31.70 30.32
C GLU A 208 -16.41 31.43 28.83
N SER A 209 -15.18 31.03 28.47
CA SER A 209 -14.81 30.75 27.08
C SER A 209 -15.60 29.57 26.50
N PHE A 210 -15.89 28.56 27.33
CA PHE A 210 -16.71 27.42 26.94
C PHE A 210 -18.17 27.82 26.76
N ALA A 211 -18.73 28.64 27.66
CA ALA A 211 -20.08 29.19 27.53
C ALA A 211 -20.26 29.98 26.23
N SER A 212 -19.40 30.98 25.98
CA SER A 212 -19.45 31.78 24.76
C SER A 212 -19.36 30.91 23.51
N TYR A 213 -18.46 29.92 23.50
CA TYR A 213 -18.36 28.98 22.38
C TYR A 213 -19.64 28.15 22.19
N THR A 214 -20.20 27.58 23.26
CA THR A 214 -21.41 26.75 23.16
C THR A 214 -22.63 27.53 22.72
N GLU A 215 -22.83 28.74 23.25
CA GLU A 215 -23.93 29.64 22.84
C GLU A 215 -23.75 30.10 21.39
N GLY A 216 -22.54 30.50 21.02
CA GLY A 216 -22.22 30.90 19.66
C GLY A 216 -22.42 29.77 18.65
N LEU A 217 -22.13 28.52 19.02
CA LEU A 217 -22.33 27.36 18.16
C LEU A 217 -23.82 27.03 17.97
N ARG A 218 -24.67 27.20 18.99
CA ARG A 218 -26.13 27.06 18.88
C ARG A 218 -26.71 28.10 17.91
N LEU A 219 -26.22 29.34 17.95
CA LEU A 219 -26.59 30.38 16.99
C LEU A 219 -26.06 30.11 15.57
N HIS A 220 -24.79 29.71 15.45
CA HIS A 220 -24.10 29.60 14.16
C HIS A 220 -23.59 28.17 13.90
N HIS A 221 -24.53 27.27 13.66
CA HIS A 221 -24.30 25.85 13.38
C HIS A 221 -23.24 25.57 12.29
N SER A 222 -23.08 26.46 11.31
CA SER A 222 -22.09 26.32 10.24
C SER A 222 -20.64 26.33 10.76
N ALA A 223 -20.38 27.00 11.89
CA ALA A 223 -19.07 27.09 12.54
C ALA A 223 -18.61 25.74 13.13
N TYR A 224 -19.51 24.77 13.30
CA TYR A 224 -19.17 23.42 13.76
C TYR A 224 -18.07 22.76 12.91
N TYR A 225 -18.11 22.97 11.59
CA TYR A 225 -17.16 22.38 10.64
C TYR A 225 -15.83 23.15 10.54
N PHE A 226 -15.59 24.11 11.43
CA PHE A 226 -14.35 24.88 11.45
C PHE A 226 -13.13 23.99 11.68
N GLN A 227 -12.10 24.21 10.86
CA GLN A 227 -10.84 23.48 10.92
C GLN A 227 -9.67 24.47 10.84
N SER A 228 -8.91 24.60 11.92
CA SER A 228 -7.71 25.45 11.95
C SER A 228 -6.53 24.86 11.15
N GLY A 229 -6.57 23.57 10.83
CA GLY A 229 -5.44 22.82 10.28
C GLY A 229 -4.24 22.75 11.25
N ARG A 230 -4.50 22.87 12.56
CA ARG A 230 -3.56 22.60 13.66
C ARG A 230 -4.29 21.79 14.72
N ASP A 231 -3.67 20.74 15.24
CA ASP A 231 -4.33 19.79 16.14
C ASP A 231 -4.79 20.41 17.47
N GLN A 232 -4.13 21.48 17.92
CA GLN A 232 -4.39 22.18 19.20
C GLN A 232 -5.60 23.14 19.13
N TYR A 233 -6.03 23.55 17.94
CA TYR A 233 -7.10 24.54 17.76
C TYR A 233 -8.29 23.88 17.07
N ALA A 234 -8.83 22.85 17.71
CA ALA A 234 -9.93 22.04 17.19
C ALA A 234 -10.88 21.63 18.32
N LEU A 235 -12.16 21.54 18.03
CA LEU A 235 -13.17 21.15 19.01
C LEU A 235 -12.89 19.81 19.72
N PRO A 236 -12.44 18.73 19.05
CA PRO A 236 -12.11 17.47 19.71
C PRO A 236 -10.99 17.62 20.75
N TYR A 237 -10.04 18.53 20.51
CA TYR A 237 -8.97 18.84 21.47
C TYR A 237 -9.53 19.54 22.71
N ALA A 238 -10.36 20.58 22.51
CA ALA A 238 -10.97 21.33 23.61
C ALA A 238 -11.84 20.43 24.51
N ILE A 239 -12.70 19.60 23.92
CA ILE A 239 -13.56 18.65 24.65
C ILE A 239 -12.72 17.65 25.45
N ARG A 240 -11.65 17.11 24.85
CA ARG A 240 -10.74 16.17 25.54
C ARG A 240 -10.06 16.84 26.73
N MET A 241 -9.49 18.03 26.54
CA MET A 241 -8.77 18.73 27.60
C MET A 241 -9.73 19.13 28.73
N LEU A 242 -10.89 19.69 28.40
CA LEU A 242 -11.91 20.07 29.37
C LEU A 242 -12.41 18.87 30.18
N GLY A 243 -12.77 17.77 29.51
CA GLY A 243 -13.21 16.55 30.17
C GLY A 243 -12.12 15.93 31.06
N GLY A 244 -10.86 15.96 30.62
CA GLY A 244 -9.71 15.53 31.41
C GLY A 244 -9.48 16.40 32.65
N THR A 245 -9.56 17.73 32.51
CA THR A 245 -9.39 18.68 33.62
C THR A 245 -10.51 18.52 34.66
N ILE A 246 -11.77 18.40 34.24
CA ILE A 246 -12.89 18.11 35.13
C ILE A 246 -12.68 16.75 35.83
N GLY A 247 -12.29 15.73 35.07
CA GLY A 247 -11.99 14.39 35.57
C GLY A 247 -10.94 14.38 36.67
N ALA A 248 -9.84 15.10 36.43
CA ALA A 248 -8.71 15.23 37.32
C ALA A 248 -9.04 16.00 38.61
N LEU A 249 -9.63 17.19 38.48
CA LEU A 249 -9.92 18.04 39.64
C LEU A 249 -11.05 17.50 40.53
N ARG A 250 -12.05 16.83 39.96
CA ARG A 250 -13.23 16.38 40.71
C ARG A 250 -13.06 15.00 41.34
N TRP A 251 -12.28 14.11 40.73
CA TRP A 251 -12.13 12.72 41.20
C TRP A 251 -10.68 12.25 41.33
N GLY A 252 -9.69 12.99 40.83
CA GLY A 252 -8.27 12.64 40.96
C GLY A 252 -7.69 12.92 42.36
N LEU A 253 -8.31 13.79 43.15
CA LEU A 253 -7.91 14.10 44.53
C LEU A 253 -9.00 13.73 45.55
N PRO A 254 -8.65 13.57 46.85
CA PRO A 254 -9.62 13.36 47.93
C PRO A 254 -10.63 14.49 48.05
N ALA A 255 -11.87 14.18 48.45
CA ALA A 255 -13.01 15.11 48.40
C ALA A 255 -12.89 16.36 49.30
N GLY A 256 -11.92 16.37 50.23
CA GLY A 256 -11.63 17.51 51.10
C GLY A 256 -10.53 18.45 50.58
N HIS A 257 -9.92 18.15 49.43
CA HIS A 257 -8.82 18.95 48.89
C HIS A 257 -9.36 20.28 48.29
N PRO A 258 -8.72 21.45 48.53
CA PRO A 258 -9.19 22.75 48.02
C PRO A 258 -9.51 22.75 46.52
N ALA A 259 -8.66 22.12 45.70
CA ALA A 259 -8.86 21.99 44.25
C ALA A 259 -10.14 21.20 43.85
N THR A 260 -10.68 20.35 44.72
CA THR A 260 -11.93 19.58 44.45
C THR A 260 -13.18 20.35 44.86
N THR A 261 -13.03 21.36 45.72
CA THR A 261 -14.13 22.14 46.30
C THR A 261 -14.40 23.46 45.57
N GLU A 262 -13.68 23.73 44.48
CA GLU A 262 -13.88 24.93 43.66
C GLU A 262 -15.33 25.05 43.18
N PRO A 263 -16.00 26.21 43.40
CA PRO A 263 -17.44 26.36 43.13
C PRO A 263 -17.77 26.21 41.63
N THR A 264 -16.86 26.61 40.74
CA THR A 264 -17.04 26.60 39.28
C THR A 264 -17.02 25.19 38.68
N LEU A 265 -16.45 24.18 39.37
CA LEU A 265 -16.35 22.80 38.85
C LEU A 265 -17.70 22.12 38.64
N VAL A 266 -18.66 22.34 39.55
CA VAL A 266 -19.97 21.69 39.47
C VAL A 266 -20.79 22.22 38.27
N PRO A 267 -20.97 23.54 38.11
CA PRO A 267 -21.60 24.12 36.92
C PRO A 267 -20.90 23.72 35.63
N LEU A 268 -19.56 23.77 35.59
CA LEU A 268 -18.79 23.42 34.40
C LEU A 268 -18.97 21.95 33.99
N THR A 269 -19.06 21.04 34.97
CA THR A 269 -19.37 19.62 34.71
C THR A 269 -20.74 19.46 34.07
N PHE A 270 -21.75 20.17 34.58
CA PHE A 270 -23.11 20.11 34.03
C PHE A 270 -23.15 20.66 32.60
N GLN A 271 -22.54 21.83 32.37
CA GLN A 271 -22.45 22.46 31.06
C GLN A 271 -21.75 21.55 30.03
N PHE A 272 -20.67 20.87 30.43
CA PHE A 272 -19.98 19.91 29.56
C PHE A 272 -20.89 18.74 29.14
N LEU A 273 -21.67 18.20 30.09
CA LEU A 273 -22.59 17.09 29.82
C LEU A 273 -23.77 17.52 28.95
N GLU A 274 -24.36 18.70 29.21
CA GLU A 274 -25.43 19.29 28.39
C GLU A 274 -24.96 19.51 26.95
N PHE A 275 -23.75 20.04 26.78
CA PHE A 275 -23.16 20.18 25.45
C PHE A 275 -22.96 18.83 24.74
N GLY A 276 -22.61 17.79 25.50
CA GLY A 276 -22.57 16.41 25.01
C GLY A 276 -23.92 15.93 24.47
N GLU A 277 -25.03 16.25 25.14
CA GLU A 277 -26.40 15.90 24.71
C GLU A 277 -26.79 16.65 23.44
N TYR A 278 -26.49 17.94 23.36
CA TYR A 278 -26.65 18.74 22.15
C TYR A 278 -25.92 18.11 20.95
N LEU A 279 -24.64 17.76 21.13
CA LEU A 279 -23.85 17.11 20.08
C LEU A 279 -24.38 15.71 19.71
N GLN A 280 -24.92 14.96 20.67
CA GLN A 280 -25.53 13.66 20.42
C GLN A 280 -26.78 13.79 19.54
N GLY A 281 -27.60 14.83 19.73
CA GLY A 281 -28.75 15.12 18.87
C GLY A 281 -28.34 15.37 17.40
N ILE A 282 -27.22 16.08 17.20
CA ILE A 282 -26.68 16.40 15.88
C ILE A 282 -26.04 15.17 15.21
N LEU A 283 -25.17 14.47 15.94
CA LEU A 283 -24.33 13.40 15.40
C LEU A 283 -25.01 12.02 15.42
N ARG A 284 -26.06 11.84 16.21
CA ARG A 284 -26.90 10.63 16.30
C ARG A 284 -26.11 9.33 16.52
N TRP A 285 -25.08 9.34 17.36
CA TRP A 285 -24.39 8.09 17.73
C TRP A 285 -25.21 7.30 18.76
N GLN A 286 -25.16 5.97 18.66
CA GLN A 286 -26.10 5.07 19.37
C GLN A 286 -25.56 4.49 20.70
N SER A 287 -24.24 4.44 20.89
CA SER A 287 -23.62 3.81 22.06
C SER A 287 -23.54 4.79 23.24
N THR A 288 -24.37 4.59 24.27
CA THR A 288 -24.31 5.32 25.55
C THR A 288 -24.06 4.42 26.76
N ASP A 289 -23.97 3.10 26.56
CA ASP A 289 -23.83 2.13 27.65
C ASP A 289 -22.48 2.28 28.35
N VAL A 290 -22.53 2.56 29.65
CA VAL A 290 -21.36 2.69 30.52
C VAL A 290 -20.85 1.28 30.85
N PRO A 291 -19.52 1.04 30.86
CA PRO A 291 -18.96 -0.23 31.32
C PRO A 291 -19.46 -0.60 32.72
N GLU A 292 -19.63 -1.90 32.98
CA GLU A 292 -20.04 -2.40 34.30
C GLU A 292 -19.03 -1.96 35.37
N VAL A 293 -19.52 -1.31 36.43
CA VAL A 293 -18.68 -0.86 37.53
C VAL A 293 -18.23 -2.08 38.32
N LEU A 294 -16.92 -2.19 38.59
CA LEU A 294 -16.38 -3.28 39.40
C LEU A 294 -16.96 -3.29 40.83
N ASP A 295 -17.27 -4.48 41.32
CA ASP A 295 -17.57 -4.70 42.73
C ASP A 295 -16.38 -4.32 43.62
N ARG A 296 -16.68 -3.82 44.82
CA ARG A 296 -15.69 -3.38 45.83
C ARG A 296 -14.54 -4.38 46.03
N ALA A 297 -14.87 -5.66 46.22
CA ALA A 297 -13.86 -6.70 46.46
C ALA A 297 -12.93 -6.90 45.25
N ARG A 298 -13.48 -6.83 44.04
CA ARG A 298 -12.70 -6.94 42.79
C ARG A 298 -11.82 -5.71 42.58
N PHE A 299 -12.32 -4.51 42.86
CA PHE A 299 -11.53 -3.29 42.76
C PHE A 299 -10.32 -3.31 43.71
N LEU A 300 -10.51 -3.68 44.98
CA LEU A 300 -9.43 -3.76 45.96
C LEU A 300 -8.39 -4.83 45.63
N ASP A 301 -8.82 -6.00 45.14
CA ASP A 301 -7.91 -7.04 44.62
C ASP A 301 -7.06 -6.48 43.46
N ARG A 302 -7.67 -5.75 42.53
CA ARG A 302 -6.95 -5.11 41.42
C ARG A 302 -5.99 -4.01 41.86
N VAL A 303 -6.33 -3.22 42.88
CA VAL A 303 -5.40 -2.24 43.48
C VAL A 303 -4.20 -2.95 44.10
N GLY A 304 -4.43 -4.04 44.82
CA GLY A 304 -3.36 -4.88 45.39
C GLY A 304 -2.44 -5.47 44.32
N ARG A 305 -3.01 -5.93 43.19
CA ARG A 305 -2.26 -6.40 42.02
C ARG A 305 -1.43 -5.29 41.36
N ALA A 306 -2.02 -4.11 41.17
CA ALA A 306 -1.29 -2.95 40.65
C ALA A 306 -0.09 -2.58 41.52
N GLY A 307 -0.24 -2.62 42.85
CA GLY A 307 0.85 -2.39 43.81
C GLY A 307 1.97 -3.43 43.74
N ARG A 308 1.70 -4.63 43.20
CA ARG A 308 2.70 -5.69 42.93
C ARG A 308 3.25 -5.65 41.49
N GLY A 309 2.85 -4.69 40.67
CA GLY A 309 3.23 -4.60 39.26
C GLY A 309 2.54 -5.62 38.35
N GLU A 310 1.42 -6.21 38.78
CA GLU A 310 0.63 -7.14 37.97
C GLU A 310 -0.36 -6.39 37.05
N GLN A 311 -0.71 -6.99 35.91
CA GLN A 311 -1.58 -6.38 34.89
C GLN A 311 -3.03 -6.21 35.39
N VAL A 312 -3.60 -5.02 35.16
CA VAL A 312 -4.96 -4.63 35.57
C VAL A 312 -5.82 -4.28 34.35
N ASP A 313 -7.15 -4.29 34.52
CA ASP A 313 -8.11 -3.85 33.49
C ASP A 313 -7.91 -2.37 33.09
N GLU A 314 -8.26 -2.03 31.84
CA GLU A 314 -7.96 -0.73 31.20
C GLU A 314 -8.50 0.47 31.98
N TRP A 315 -9.75 0.41 32.44
CA TRP A 315 -10.40 1.53 33.14
C TRP A 315 -9.90 1.71 34.56
N THR A 316 -9.66 0.62 35.28
CA THR A 316 -9.06 0.66 36.61
C THR A 316 -7.63 1.17 36.54
N GLY A 317 -6.84 0.70 35.57
CA GLY A 317 -5.47 1.20 35.34
C GLY A 317 -5.43 2.71 35.14
N ARG A 318 -6.33 3.26 34.31
CA ARG A 318 -6.45 4.72 34.10
C ARG A 318 -6.82 5.50 35.34
N PHE A 319 -7.75 5.00 36.14
CA PHE A 319 -8.12 5.67 37.39
C PHE A 319 -6.94 5.69 38.37
N LEU A 320 -6.23 4.57 38.51
CA LEU A 320 -5.05 4.48 39.38
C LEU A 320 -3.90 5.37 38.89
N GLN A 321 -3.75 5.54 37.57
CA GLN A 321 -2.79 6.48 37.00
C GLN A 321 -3.20 7.92 37.27
N LEU A 322 -4.48 8.27 37.08
CA LEU A 322 -5.01 9.60 37.38
C LEU A 322 -4.81 9.97 38.85
N ASP A 323 -5.09 9.05 39.77
CA ASP A 323 -4.89 9.24 41.21
C ASP A 323 -3.41 9.49 41.53
N ARG A 324 -2.51 8.70 40.93
CA ARG A 324 -1.05 8.88 41.08
C ARG A 324 -0.58 10.23 40.55
N ASP A 325 -0.90 10.57 39.30
CA ASP A 325 -0.48 11.83 38.68
C ASP A 325 -0.97 13.06 39.47
N MET A 326 -2.21 13.00 39.98
CA MET A 326 -2.77 14.09 40.79
C MET A 326 -2.21 14.12 42.22
N ALA A 327 -1.98 12.97 42.84
CA ALA A 327 -1.33 12.89 44.15
C ALA A 327 0.10 13.46 44.09
N ASP A 328 0.84 13.15 43.02
CA ASP A 328 2.18 13.69 42.77
C ASP A 328 2.16 15.23 42.65
N LEU A 329 1.19 15.80 41.91
CA LEU A 329 1.03 17.26 41.81
C LEU A 329 0.64 17.92 43.14
N ALA A 330 -0.20 17.26 43.94
CA ALA A 330 -0.68 17.77 45.23
C ALA A 330 0.28 17.46 46.40
N GLY A 331 1.39 16.74 46.18
CA GLY A 331 2.30 16.31 47.24
C GLY A 331 1.67 15.33 48.24
N LEU A 332 0.70 14.54 47.79
CA LEU A 332 -0.01 13.54 48.60
C LEU A 332 0.51 12.12 48.34
N SER A 333 0.25 11.21 49.28
CA SER A 333 0.49 9.78 49.03
C SER A 333 -0.63 9.19 48.16
N PRO A 334 -0.31 8.51 47.03
CA PRO A 334 -1.31 7.90 46.18
C PRO A 334 -2.10 6.82 46.94
N LEU A 335 -3.40 6.73 46.68
CA LEU A 335 -4.31 5.74 47.27
C LEU A 335 -4.33 5.70 48.82
N ALA A 336 -4.12 6.84 49.49
CA ALA A 336 -4.07 6.93 50.95
C ALA A 336 -5.30 6.33 51.67
N ASP A 337 -6.50 6.48 51.09
CA ASP A 337 -7.74 5.79 51.51
C ASP A 337 -8.33 4.97 50.34
N PRO A 338 -8.19 3.63 50.36
CA PRO A 338 -8.75 2.76 49.32
C PRO A 338 -10.28 2.80 49.21
N GLU A 339 -11.00 3.08 50.30
CA GLU A 339 -12.46 3.14 50.32
C GLU A 339 -12.98 4.45 49.73
N GLU A 340 -12.29 5.56 50.00
CA GLU A 340 -12.50 6.81 49.29
C GLU A 340 -12.13 6.70 47.80
N ALA A 341 -11.02 6.03 47.47
CA ALA A 341 -10.62 5.78 46.07
C ALA A 341 -11.70 4.97 45.31
N TYR A 342 -12.29 3.93 45.93
CA TYR A 342 -13.41 3.19 45.33
C TYR A 342 -14.63 4.07 45.08
N ARG A 343 -15.01 4.92 46.04
CA ARG A 343 -16.13 5.86 45.88
C ARG A 343 -15.90 6.87 44.76
N ARG A 344 -14.65 7.34 44.60
CA ARG A 344 -14.25 8.22 43.49
C ARG A 344 -14.31 7.48 42.15
N TYR A 345 -13.77 6.27 42.07
CA TYR A 345 -13.80 5.43 40.86
C TYR A 345 -15.22 5.20 40.33
N THR A 346 -16.16 4.81 41.20
CA THR A 346 -17.57 4.55 40.84
C THR A 346 -18.27 5.77 40.24
N ARG A 347 -17.90 6.98 40.68
CA ARG A 347 -18.46 8.25 40.16
C ARG A 347 -17.71 8.76 38.93
N TRP A 348 -16.41 8.48 38.85
CA TRP A 348 -15.54 8.90 37.76
C TRP A 348 -15.81 8.10 36.48
N LEU A 349 -15.99 6.77 36.58
CA LEU A 349 -16.11 5.90 35.40
C LEU A 349 -17.23 6.31 34.43
N PRO A 350 -18.48 6.58 34.87
CA PRO A 350 -19.54 7.03 33.97
C PRO A 350 -19.23 8.36 33.28
N PHE A 351 -18.64 9.31 34.00
CA PHE A 351 -18.26 10.61 33.45
C PHE A 351 -17.11 10.47 32.45
N ALA A 352 -16.03 9.79 32.81
CA ALA A 352 -14.85 9.60 31.97
C ALA A 352 -15.19 8.85 30.68
N TYR A 353 -16.05 7.83 30.77
CA TYR A 353 -16.55 7.13 29.61
C TYR A 353 -17.35 8.06 28.69
N ARG A 354 -18.30 8.83 29.24
CA ARG A 354 -19.10 9.78 28.45
C ARG A 354 -18.25 10.87 27.80
N ALA A 355 -17.29 11.43 28.52
CA ALA A 355 -16.34 12.41 28.00
C ALA A 355 -15.51 11.83 26.83
N GLN A 356 -15.03 10.59 26.96
CA GLN A 356 -14.33 9.89 25.88
C GLN A 356 -15.23 9.67 24.66
N GLN A 357 -16.49 9.27 24.85
CA GLN A 357 -17.44 9.07 23.74
C GLN A 357 -17.72 10.37 22.98
N ILE A 358 -17.94 11.48 23.69
CA ILE A 358 -18.15 12.80 23.06
C ILE A 358 -16.92 13.17 22.22
N ALA A 359 -15.71 13.08 22.80
CA ALA A 359 -14.48 13.42 22.09
C ALA A 359 -14.24 12.52 20.86
N LEU A 360 -14.53 11.21 20.95
CA LEU A 360 -14.40 10.27 19.85
C LEU A 360 -15.45 10.51 18.74
N ALA A 361 -16.69 10.80 19.10
CA ALA A 361 -17.76 11.07 18.14
C ALA A 361 -17.50 12.35 17.35
N VAL A 362 -17.14 13.43 18.04
CA VAL A 362 -16.78 14.71 17.40
C VAL A 362 -15.50 14.55 16.58
N GLY A 363 -14.49 13.86 17.11
CA GLY A 363 -13.26 13.57 16.37
C GLY A 363 -13.50 12.76 15.09
N HIS A 364 -14.41 11.79 15.13
CA HIS A 364 -14.79 10.99 13.96
C HIS A 364 -15.51 11.82 12.89
N ASP A 365 -16.45 12.68 13.29
CA ASP A 365 -17.20 13.49 12.33
C ASP A 365 -16.33 14.59 11.70
N LEU A 366 -15.54 15.28 12.52
CA LEU A 366 -14.62 16.33 12.11
C LEU A 366 -13.31 15.80 11.48
N ASP A 367 -13.17 14.48 11.33
CA ASP A 367 -12.02 13.82 10.70
C ASP A 367 -10.68 14.27 11.33
N TYR A 368 -10.68 14.34 12.67
CA TYR A 368 -9.58 14.84 13.51
C TYR A 368 -8.51 13.76 13.74
N GLN A 369 -7.24 14.17 13.60
CA GLN A 369 -6.12 13.25 13.38
C GLN A 369 -4.89 13.71 14.15
N PRO A 370 -4.90 13.54 15.47
CA PRO A 370 -3.77 13.98 16.29
C PRO A 370 -2.53 13.17 15.92
N VAL A 371 -1.39 13.85 15.88
CA VAL A 371 -0.06 13.22 15.82
C VAL A 371 0.79 13.84 16.93
N ILE A 372 1.12 13.02 17.93
CA ILE A 372 1.84 13.42 19.14
C ILE A 372 3.24 12.83 19.08
N LEU A 373 4.25 13.65 18.81
CA LEU A 373 5.63 13.20 18.58
C LEU A 373 6.39 12.76 19.85
N THR A 374 5.81 12.91 21.04
CA THR A 374 6.46 12.56 22.31
C THR A 374 5.86 11.27 22.88
N ASP A 375 6.73 10.38 23.37
CA ASP A 375 6.32 9.08 23.92
C ASP A 375 5.83 9.20 25.38
N HIS A 376 6.21 10.26 26.11
CA HIS A 376 5.84 10.54 27.50
C HIS A 376 5.35 11.98 27.68
N PRO A 377 4.47 12.27 28.66
CA PRO A 377 4.02 13.63 28.94
C PRO A 377 5.18 14.50 29.46
N VAL A 378 5.54 15.55 28.73
CA VAL A 378 6.59 16.52 29.12
C VAL A 378 6.02 17.57 30.06
N ALA A 379 6.61 17.70 31.26
CA ALA A 379 6.29 18.76 32.20
C ALA A 379 7.11 20.02 31.88
N ILE A 380 6.44 21.18 31.72
CA ILE A 380 7.11 22.48 31.44
C ILE A 380 8.03 22.92 32.61
N LEU A 381 7.76 22.40 33.81
CA LEU A 381 8.34 22.88 35.08
C LEU A 381 9.47 21.99 35.62
N ALA A 382 9.78 20.86 34.97
CA ALA A 382 10.94 20.06 35.36
C ALA A 382 12.21 20.69 34.76
N ASP A 383 13.10 21.20 35.62
CA ASP A 383 14.35 21.89 35.21
C ASP A 383 15.26 21.02 34.32
N ASP A 384 15.12 19.69 34.39
CA ASP A 384 15.95 18.72 33.68
C ASP A 384 15.28 18.01 32.49
N ASP A 385 14.07 18.40 32.03
CA ASP A 385 13.43 17.68 30.92
C ASP A 385 14.08 18.02 29.55
N PRO A 386 14.85 17.09 28.95
CA PRO A 386 15.57 17.33 27.70
C PRO A 386 14.62 17.61 26.53
N VAL A 387 13.36 17.17 26.60
CA VAL A 387 12.36 17.35 25.54
C VAL A 387 11.81 18.78 25.56
N ALA A 388 11.54 19.35 26.75
CA ALA A 388 11.18 20.76 26.90
C ALA A 388 12.30 21.67 26.35
N HIS A 389 13.56 21.33 26.65
CA HIS A 389 14.74 22.03 26.13
C HIS A 389 14.93 21.86 24.61
N ALA A 390 14.66 20.67 24.05
CA ALA A 390 14.76 20.41 22.62
C ALA A 390 13.63 21.10 21.81
N ALA A 391 12.44 21.22 22.39
CA ALA A 391 11.30 21.93 21.81
C ALA A 391 11.59 23.44 21.70
N LEU A 392 12.21 24.03 22.73
CA LEU A 392 12.68 25.42 22.75
C LEU A 392 13.81 25.68 21.73
N ARG A 393 14.72 24.71 21.52
CA ARG A 393 15.79 24.80 20.50
C ARG A 393 15.32 24.57 19.06
N GLY A 394 14.02 24.31 18.84
CA GLY A 394 13.46 24.03 17.52
C GLY A 394 13.96 22.73 16.87
N ARG A 395 14.55 21.80 17.65
CA ARG A 395 15.13 20.54 17.17
C ARG A 395 14.18 19.35 17.21
N VAL A 396 13.08 19.42 17.96
CA VAL A 396 12.03 18.38 17.92
C VAL A 396 11.42 18.41 16.53
N PHE A 397 11.92 17.53 15.66
CA PHE A 397 11.55 17.25 14.28
C PHE A 397 10.51 18.22 13.74
N GLN A 398 10.94 19.23 12.97
CA GLN A 398 10.00 19.91 12.07
C GLN A 398 9.46 18.83 11.12
N PRO A 399 8.17 18.42 11.20
CA PRO A 399 7.58 17.62 10.15
C PRO A 399 7.78 18.46 8.91
N GLN A 400 8.66 18.02 7.99
CA GLN A 400 9.24 18.88 6.97
C GLN A 400 8.16 19.81 6.40
N ASP A 401 8.15 21.06 6.86
CA ASP A 401 7.32 22.10 6.31
C ASP A 401 7.84 22.26 4.89
N HIS A 402 7.24 21.49 3.98
CA HIS A 402 7.32 21.72 2.56
C HIS A 402 6.46 22.94 2.25
N HIS A 403 6.60 24.01 3.03
CA HIS A 403 6.59 25.31 2.40
C HIS A 403 7.68 25.23 1.34
N PRO A 404 7.34 25.26 0.04
CA PRO A 404 8.37 25.41 -0.98
C PRO A 404 9.07 26.70 -0.58
N ARG A 405 10.29 26.59 -0.01
CA ARG A 405 11.06 27.73 0.48
C ARG A 405 10.97 28.80 -0.60
N ALA A 406 10.18 29.83 -0.34
CA ALA A 406 9.95 30.95 -1.24
C ALA A 406 11.34 31.57 -1.43
N GLY A 407 11.96 31.31 -2.58
CA GLY A 407 13.35 31.67 -2.85
C GLY A 407 14.19 30.62 -3.57
N ARG A 408 13.75 29.37 -3.72
CA ARG A 408 14.52 28.35 -4.46
C ARG A 408 14.18 28.35 -5.95
N ARG A 409 15.01 29.07 -6.74
CA ARG A 409 14.97 29.08 -8.22
C ARG A 409 14.88 27.66 -8.80
N TRP A 410 13.91 27.45 -9.69
CA TRP A 410 13.76 26.24 -10.50
C TRP A 410 15.05 26.00 -11.30
N SER A 411 15.63 24.80 -11.20
CA SER A 411 16.77 24.40 -12.05
C SER A 411 16.47 23.10 -12.80
N PRO A 412 16.64 23.08 -14.14
CA PRO A 412 16.37 21.88 -14.96
C PRO A 412 17.14 20.65 -14.49
N ARG A 413 18.38 20.85 -14.02
CA ARG A 413 19.22 19.76 -13.47
C ARG A 413 18.64 19.12 -12.21
N ARG A 414 17.98 19.88 -11.32
CA ARG A 414 17.35 19.33 -10.11
C ARG A 414 16.04 18.62 -10.44
N TRP A 415 15.23 19.18 -11.33
CA TRP A 415 14.03 18.50 -11.82
C TRP A 415 14.38 17.17 -12.48
N TRP A 416 15.41 17.16 -13.35
CA TRP A 416 15.92 15.92 -13.96
C TRP A 416 16.39 14.90 -12.91
N ARG A 417 17.18 15.32 -11.91
CA ARG A 417 17.60 14.43 -10.80
C ARG A 417 16.41 13.93 -9.97
N ALA A 418 15.40 14.75 -9.74
CA ALA A 418 14.19 14.35 -9.01
C ALA A 418 13.35 13.35 -9.82
N SER A 419 13.20 13.57 -11.12
CA SER A 419 12.53 12.64 -12.05
C SER A 419 13.29 11.32 -12.16
N LEU A 420 14.63 11.35 -12.24
CA LEU A 420 15.46 10.15 -12.21
C LEU A 420 15.36 9.40 -10.87
N ARG A 421 15.27 10.10 -9.74
CA ARG A 421 15.00 9.46 -8.43
C ARG A 421 13.63 8.80 -8.41
N ARG A 422 12.59 9.43 -8.96
CA ARG A 422 11.25 8.82 -9.08
C ARG A 422 11.25 7.60 -10.00
N LEU A 423 11.99 7.65 -11.10
CA LEU A 423 12.20 6.50 -11.99
C LEU A 423 12.95 5.37 -11.29
N ALA A 424 13.96 5.68 -10.48
CA ALA A 424 14.71 4.70 -9.70
C ALA A 424 13.85 4.00 -8.63
N LEU A 425 12.83 4.67 -8.08
CA LEU A 425 11.85 4.05 -7.18
C LEU A 425 10.95 3.04 -7.93
N ALA A 426 10.56 3.35 -9.18
CA ALA A 426 9.73 2.46 -9.99
C ALA A 426 10.50 1.32 -10.68
N ASP A 427 11.80 1.51 -10.94
CA ASP A 427 12.71 0.54 -11.55
C ASP A 427 14.07 0.59 -10.83
N PRO A 428 14.23 -0.16 -9.74
CA PRO A 428 15.45 -0.15 -8.95
C PRO A 428 16.65 -0.56 -9.80
N GLY A 429 17.75 0.18 -9.68
CA GLY A 429 18.92 -0.09 -10.51
C GLY A 429 18.78 0.31 -11.98
N HIS A 430 17.68 0.94 -12.40
CA HIS A 430 17.31 1.14 -13.82
C HIS A 430 17.43 -0.15 -14.64
N ALA A 431 17.19 -1.29 -14.00
CA ALA A 431 17.46 -2.60 -14.58
C ALA A 431 16.62 -2.82 -15.83
N ARG A 432 15.32 -2.57 -15.73
CA ARG A 432 14.38 -2.75 -16.84
C ARG A 432 14.62 -1.71 -17.93
N LEU A 433 14.90 -0.46 -17.55
CA LEU A 433 15.24 0.62 -18.48
C LEU A 433 16.49 0.28 -19.29
N ARG A 434 17.55 -0.24 -18.64
CA ARG A 434 18.77 -0.69 -19.32
C ARG A 434 18.51 -1.89 -20.22
N THR A 435 17.82 -2.92 -19.73
CA THR A 435 17.50 -4.09 -20.55
C THR A 435 16.70 -3.68 -21.78
N ALA A 436 15.65 -2.87 -21.61
CA ALA A 436 14.81 -2.38 -22.70
C ALA A 436 15.56 -1.47 -23.69
N GLY A 437 16.34 -0.52 -23.17
CA GLY A 437 17.19 0.36 -23.98
C GLY A 437 18.24 -0.44 -24.77
N ARG A 438 18.88 -1.42 -24.12
CA ARG A 438 19.84 -2.32 -24.75
C ARG A 438 19.23 -3.11 -25.90
N THR A 439 18.05 -3.69 -25.69
CA THR A 439 17.34 -4.42 -26.75
C THR A 439 17.01 -3.54 -27.95
N VAL A 440 16.54 -2.31 -27.71
CA VAL A 440 16.13 -1.39 -28.79
C VAL A 440 17.34 -0.86 -29.55
N LEU A 441 18.40 -0.47 -28.84
CA LEU A 441 19.64 0.00 -29.46
C LEU A 441 20.33 -1.14 -30.24
N ALA A 442 20.37 -2.36 -29.71
CA ALA A 442 20.90 -3.51 -30.43
C ALA A 442 20.06 -3.86 -31.67
N ALA A 443 18.73 -3.83 -31.55
CA ALA A 443 17.83 -4.07 -32.67
C ALA A 443 17.96 -3.00 -33.77
N GLY A 444 17.99 -1.72 -33.38
CA GLY A 444 18.17 -0.60 -34.30
C GLY A 444 19.54 -0.63 -34.99
N ALA A 445 20.62 -0.89 -34.23
CA ALA A 445 21.97 -1.00 -34.79
C ALA A 445 22.09 -2.20 -35.75
N ALA A 446 21.50 -3.35 -35.41
CA ALA A 446 21.49 -4.51 -36.28
C ALA A 446 20.70 -4.24 -37.58
N ALA A 447 19.50 -3.67 -37.48
CA ALA A 447 18.69 -3.32 -38.64
C ALA A 447 19.41 -2.31 -39.54
N LEU A 448 19.98 -1.24 -38.97
CA LEU A 448 20.73 -0.23 -39.70
C LEU A 448 21.97 -0.82 -40.39
N THR A 449 22.72 -1.68 -39.71
CA THR A 449 23.91 -2.33 -40.26
C THR A 449 23.54 -3.21 -41.46
N VAL A 450 22.51 -4.04 -41.33
CA VAL A 450 22.07 -4.94 -42.40
C VAL A 450 21.49 -4.14 -43.58
N PHE A 451 20.70 -3.09 -43.30
CA PHE A 451 20.15 -2.22 -44.34
C PHE A 451 21.24 -1.46 -45.11
N ALA A 452 22.32 -1.04 -44.44
CA ALA A 452 23.45 -0.39 -45.10
C ALA A 452 24.28 -1.36 -45.96
N LEU A 453 24.40 -2.63 -45.53
CA LEU A 453 25.19 -3.67 -46.22
C LEU A 453 24.46 -4.30 -47.41
N HIS A 454 23.15 -4.48 -47.33
CA HIS A 454 22.35 -5.10 -48.39
C HIS A 454 21.54 -4.06 -49.16
N ARG A 455 21.78 -3.94 -50.48
CA ARG A 455 21.05 -3.00 -51.36
C ARG A 455 20.07 -3.66 -52.33
N GLY A 456 19.73 -4.93 -52.11
CA GLY A 456 18.74 -5.65 -52.92
C GLY A 456 17.31 -5.47 -52.42
N ASP A 457 16.34 -6.02 -53.16
CA ASP A 457 14.91 -5.91 -52.84
C ASP A 457 14.52 -6.48 -51.46
N GLN A 458 15.34 -7.39 -50.89
CA GLN A 458 15.13 -7.97 -49.57
C GLN A 458 15.85 -7.21 -48.43
N ALA A 459 16.47 -6.05 -48.70
CA ALA A 459 17.19 -5.22 -47.71
C ALA A 459 16.38 -4.90 -46.46
N ALA A 460 15.16 -4.38 -46.64
CA ALA A 460 14.29 -4.04 -45.52
C ALA A 460 13.89 -5.29 -44.71
N SER A 461 13.58 -6.39 -45.38
CA SER A 461 13.17 -7.64 -44.73
C SER A 461 14.31 -8.29 -43.93
N ALA A 462 15.52 -8.32 -44.50
CA ALA A 462 16.71 -8.82 -43.82
C ALA A 462 17.09 -7.93 -42.62
N ALA A 463 16.95 -6.60 -42.74
CA ALA A 463 17.19 -5.65 -41.67
C ALA A 463 16.21 -5.83 -40.50
N LEU A 464 14.91 -5.94 -40.79
CA LEU A 464 13.87 -6.24 -39.79
C LEU A 464 14.13 -7.57 -39.09
N TYR A 465 14.56 -8.60 -39.83
CA TYR A 465 14.93 -9.89 -39.26
C TYR A 465 16.12 -9.79 -38.31
N GLY A 466 17.21 -9.11 -38.72
CA GLY A 466 18.38 -8.89 -37.88
C GLY A 466 18.08 -8.10 -36.60
N GLY A 467 17.26 -7.06 -36.70
CA GLY A 467 16.77 -6.31 -35.55
C GLY A 467 15.93 -7.16 -34.59
N PHE A 468 15.04 -8.01 -35.12
CA PHE A 468 14.23 -8.93 -34.33
C PHE A 468 15.08 -10.00 -33.63
N VAL A 469 16.06 -10.59 -34.33
CA VAL A 469 17.00 -11.56 -33.74
C VAL A 469 17.84 -10.90 -32.63
N ALA A 470 18.29 -9.64 -32.81
CA ALA A 470 18.99 -8.91 -31.77
C ALA A 470 18.13 -8.70 -30.50
N MET A 471 16.85 -8.39 -30.68
CA MET A 471 15.87 -8.25 -29.60
C MET A 471 15.68 -9.57 -28.84
N LEU A 472 15.57 -10.70 -29.53
CA LEU A 472 15.48 -12.03 -28.90
C LEU A 472 16.80 -12.44 -28.22
N GLY A 473 17.94 -12.11 -28.84
CA GLY A 473 19.28 -12.44 -28.35
C GLY A 473 19.60 -11.83 -26.98
N ALA A 474 18.92 -10.74 -26.60
CA ALA A 474 19.14 -10.12 -25.29
C ALA A 474 18.75 -11.04 -24.12
N GLY A 475 17.85 -12.02 -24.34
CA GLY A 475 17.45 -13.03 -23.36
C GLY A 475 18.17 -14.38 -23.48
N ALA A 476 19.06 -14.55 -24.47
CA ALA A 476 19.73 -15.82 -24.74
C ALA A 476 20.88 -16.17 -23.78
N GLY A 477 21.40 -15.18 -23.05
CA GLY A 477 22.49 -15.34 -22.10
C GLY A 477 22.03 -16.00 -20.79
N VAL A 478 21.94 -17.33 -20.77
CA VAL A 478 21.52 -18.11 -19.60
C VAL A 478 22.72 -18.90 -19.08
N GLY A 479 23.21 -18.57 -17.88
CA GLY A 479 24.29 -19.34 -17.26
C GLY A 479 24.91 -18.69 -16.03
N ALA A 480 25.58 -19.51 -15.22
CA ALA A 480 26.11 -19.07 -13.93
C ALA A 480 27.37 -18.23 -14.05
N THR A 481 28.23 -18.52 -15.04
CA THR A 481 29.45 -17.76 -15.28
C THR A 481 29.26 -16.81 -16.46
N PRO A 482 30.05 -15.72 -16.54
CA PRO A 482 30.10 -14.84 -17.71
C PRO A 482 30.34 -15.61 -19.01
N ARG A 483 31.28 -16.57 -18.96
CA ARG A 483 31.60 -17.46 -20.08
C ARG A 483 30.42 -18.32 -20.50
N ALA A 484 29.69 -18.91 -19.55
CA ALA A 484 28.52 -19.73 -19.87
C ALA A 484 27.40 -18.92 -20.55
N ARG A 485 27.21 -17.66 -20.16
CA ARG A 485 26.25 -16.74 -20.80
C ARG A 485 26.66 -16.34 -22.22
N LEU A 486 27.96 -16.11 -22.44
CA LEU A 486 28.50 -15.85 -23.78
C LEU A 486 28.31 -17.08 -24.69
N VAL A 487 28.68 -18.26 -24.21
CA VAL A 487 28.53 -19.53 -24.93
C VAL A 487 27.05 -19.78 -25.26
N SER A 488 26.14 -19.60 -24.30
CA SER A 488 24.71 -19.79 -24.57
C SER A 488 24.16 -18.78 -25.58
N GLY A 489 24.64 -17.54 -25.57
CA GLY A 489 24.27 -16.51 -26.54
C GLY A 489 24.73 -16.84 -27.96
N LEU A 490 25.98 -17.29 -28.10
CA LEU A 490 26.53 -17.73 -29.40
C LEU A 490 25.86 -19.02 -29.89
N LEU A 491 25.51 -19.93 -28.99
CA LEU A 491 24.86 -21.20 -29.31
C LEU A 491 23.50 -21.02 -30.01
N VAL A 492 22.84 -19.85 -29.88
CA VAL A 492 21.59 -19.52 -30.62
C VAL A 492 21.79 -19.50 -32.13
N LEU A 493 22.98 -19.12 -32.63
CA LEU A 493 23.24 -19.02 -34.06
C LEU A 493 23.07 -20.36 -34.79
N VAL A 494 23.44 -21.46 -34.14
CA VAL A 494 23.37 -22.80 -34.71
C VAL A 494 21.94 -23.22 -35.04
N PRO A 495 21.00 -23.31 -34.07
CA PRO A 495 19.64 -23.68 -34.38
C PRO A 495 18.95 -22.64 -35.28
N VAL A 496 19.18 -21.33 -35.09
CA VAL A 496 18.59 -20.29 -35.95
C VAL A 496 19.05 -20.43 -37.42
N GLY A 497 20.33 -20.70 -37.65
CA GLY A 497 20.87 -20.95 -38.99
C GLY A 497 20.26 -22.21 -39.63
N VAL A 498 20.13 -23.30 -38.86
CA VAL A 498 19.52 -24.55 -39.32
C VAL A 498 18.06 -24.32 -39.77
N VAL A 499 17.24 -23.65 -38.95
CA VAL A 499 15.84 -23.39 -39.35
C VAL A 499 15.71 -22.41 -40.51
N LEU A 500 16.64 -21.47 -40.69
CA LEU A 500 16.66 -20.58 -41.86
C LEU A 500 16.91 -21.34 -43.16
N VAL A 501 17.89 -22.25 -43.17
CA VAL A 501 18.20 -23.09 -44.33
C VAL A 501 17.04 -24.07 -44.60
N LEU A 502 16.50 -24.71 -43.56
CA LEU A 502 15.34 -25.60 -43.74
C LEU A 502 14.13 -24.83 -44.28
N ARG A 503 13.87 -23.62 -43.78
CA ARG A 503 12.77 -22.77 -44.26
C ARG A 503 12.92 -22.39 -45.73
N SER A 504 14.13 -22.13 -46.20
CA SER A 504 14.35 -21.77 -47.60
C SER A 504 14.19 -22.96 -48.54
N LEU A 505 14.63 -24.16 -48.11
CA LEU A 505 14.44 -25.40 -48.85
C LEU A 505 12.97 -25.79 -48.96
N THR A 506 12.17 -25.58 -47.90
CA THR A 506 10.74 -25.91 -47.93
C THR A 506 9.87 -24.83 -48.56
N ALA A 507 10.45 -23.69 -48.98
CA ALA A 507 9.70 -22.51 -49.44
C ALA A 507 8.76 -22.78 -50.64
N GLY A 508 9.11 -23.76 -51.49
CA GLY A 508 8.31 -24.14 -52.66
C GLY A 508 7.16 -25.12 -52.37
N SER A 509 7.02 -25.63 -51.14
CA SER A 509 6.01 -26.64 -50.80
C SER A 509 5.30 -26.30 -49.48
N PRO A 510 4.00 -25.93 -49.52
CA PRO A 510 3.22 -25.62 -48.33
C PRO A 510 3.19 -26.76 -47.30
N GLY A 511 3.06 -28.01 -47.78
CA GLY A 511 3.01 -29.20 -46.93
C GLY A 511 4.29 -29.43 -46.11
N TRP A 512 5.48 -29.32 -46.71
CA TRP A 512 6.73 -29.48 -45.95
C TRP A 512 6.98 -28.31 -45.00
N THR A 513 6.54 -27.10 -45.35
CA THR A 513 6.61 -25.95 -44.45
C THR A 513 5.71 -26.16 -43.22
N ALA A 514 4.52 -26.74 -43.41
CA ALA A 514 3.63 -27.14 -42.32
C ALA A 514 4.27 -28.18 -41.39
N VAL A 515 4.84 -29.26 -41.95
CA VAL A 515 5.53 -30.31 -41.18
C VAL A 515 6.71 -29.74 -40.40
N LEU A 516 7.53 -28.89 -41.05
CA LEU A 516 8.68 -28.26 -40.41
C LEU A 516 8.27 -27.35 -39.25
N LEU A 517 7.19 -26.57 -39.40
CA LEU A 517 6.65 -25.72 -38.33
C LEU A 517 6.27 -26.52 -37.08
N VAL A 518 5.57 -27.65 -37.26
CA VAL A 518 5.19 -28.55 -36.17
C VAL A 518 6.43 -29.20 -35.53
N ALA A 519 7.39 -29.65 -36.34
CA ALA A 519 8.63 -30.24 -35.86
C ALA A 519 9.45 -29.25 -35.02
N VAL A 520 9.57 -27.99 -35.47
CA VAL A 520 10.27 -26.92 -34.75
C VAL A 520 9.54 -26.55 -33.45
N ALA A 521 8.21 -26.54 -33.44
CA ALA A 521 7.42 -26.33 -32.22
C ALA A 521 7.69 -27.42 -31.18
N LEU A 522 7.64 -28.70 -31.60
CA LEU A 522 7.89 -29.85 -30.75
C LEU A 522 9.33 -29.86 -30.21
N ALA A 523 10.32 -29.66 -31.09
CA ALA A 523 11.73 -29.60 -30.70
C ALA A 523 12.02 -28.40 -29.78
N GLY A 524 11.43 -27.24 -30.07
CA GLY A 524 11.61 -26.02 -29.28
C GLY A 524 11.09 -26.16 -27.85
N VAL A 525 9.90 -26.73 -27.65
CA VAL A 525 9.39 -26.99 -26.29
C VAL A 525 10.11 -28.17 -25.63
N GLY A 526 10.44 -29.21 -26.41
CA GLY A 526 11.17 -30.38 -25.93
C GLY A 526 12.58 -30.06 -25.43
N ALA A 527 13.24 -29.04 -25.97
CA ALA A 527 14.54 -28.55 -25.50
C ALA A 527 14.50 -28.10 -24.02
N GLY A 528 13.32 -27.76 -23.49
CA GLY A 528 13.14 -27.44 -22.07
C GLY A 528 13.54 -28.57 -21.10
N ARG A 529 13.63 -29.82 -21.55
CA ARG A 529 14.13 -30.95 -20.73
C ARG A 529 15.58 -30.77 -20.28
N PHE A 530 16.38 -29.99 -21.01
CA PHE A 530 17.78 -29.69 -20.69
C PHE A 530 17.93 -28.46 -19.77
N GLY A 531 16.84 -28.09 -19.07
CA GLY A 531 16.80 -26.97 -18.15
C GLY A 531 16.53 -25.61 -18.82
N PRO A 532 16.74 -24.50 -18.08
CA PRO A 532 16.36 -23.15 -18.52
C PRO A 532 17.06 -22.70 -19.81
N ARG A 533 18.30 -23.14 -20.02
CA ARG A 533 19.07 -22.86 -21.25
C ARG A 533 18.37 -23.43 -22.48
N GLY A 534 18.02 -24.72 -22.42
CA GLY A 534 17.36 -25.41 -23.52
C GLY A 534 15.98 -24.83 -23.82
N ALA A 535 15.21 -24.48 -22.79
CA ALA A 535 13.92 -23.81 -22.97
C ALA A 535 14.05 -22.45 -23.68
N ALA A 536 15.03 -21.62 -23.29
CA ALA A 536 15.27 -20.32 -23.91
C ALA A 536 15.73 -20.46 -25.38
N LEU A 537 16.68 -21.36 -25.67
CA LEU A 537 17.14 -21.65 -27.02
C LEU A 537 15.99 -22.12 -27.91
N GLY A 538 15.16 -23.06 -27.42
CA GLY A 538 14.02 -23.58 -28.15
C GLY A 538 12.97 -22.52 -28.47
N GLN A 539 12.65 -21.64 -27.51
CA GLN A 539 11.74 -20.52 -27.74
C GLN A 539 12.29 -19.53 -28.77
N ILE A 540 13.57 -19.15 -28.68
CA ILE A 540 14.20 -18.23 -29.63
C ILE A 540 14.22 -18.84 -31.04
N THR A 541 14.53 -20.14 -31.15
CA THR A 541 14.58 -20.87 -32.42
C THR A 541 13.22 -20.89 -33.11
N PHE A 542 12.15 -21.22 -32.38
CA PHE A 542 10.79 -21.19 -32.93
C PHE A 542 10.39 -19.78 -33.37
N MET A 543 10.70 -18.74 -32.58
CA MET A 543 10.36 -17.35 -32.95
C MET A 543 11.16 -16.87 -34.16
N ALA A 544 12.43 -17.22 -34.27
CA ALA A 544 13.25 -16.91 -35.44
C ALA A 544 12.70 -17.60 -36.69
N PHE A 545 12.34 -18.89 -36.61
CA PHE A 545 11.71 -19.62 -37.71
C PHE A 545 10.37 -19.00 -38.14
N TYR A 546 9.52 -18.64 -37.18
CA TYR A 546 8.23 -18.00 -37.46
C TYR A 546 8.40 -16.64 -38.18
N PHE A 547 9.35 -15.82 -37.74
CA PHE A 547 9.60 -14.53 -38.42
C PHE A 547 10.22 -14.71 -39.80
N ALA A 548 11.10 -15.70 -39.98
CA ALA A 548 11.57 -16.08 -41.32
C ALA A 548 10.39 -16.53 -42.20
N LEU A 549 9.43 -17.29 -41.65
CA LEU A 549 8.23 -17.70 -42.36
C LEU A 549 7.39 -16.52 -42.86
N VAL A 550 7.20 -15.49 -42.03
CA VAL A 550 6.46 -14.26 -42.35
C VAL A 550 7.19 -13.40 -43.40
N LEU A 551 8.50 -13.23 -43.26
CA LEU A 551 9.30 -12.38 -44.14
C LEU A 551 9.57 -13.02 -45.52
N GLY A 552 9.53 -14.36 -45.61
CA GLY A 552 9.62 -15.09 -46.87
C GLY A 552 10.99 -15.00 -47.56
N PRO A 553 12.09 -15.42 -46.91
CA PRO A 553 13.42 -15.41 -47.51
C PRO A 553 13.44 -16.31 -48.74
N GLN A 554 13.94 -15.78 -49.86
CA GLN A 554 14.22 -16.57 -51.05
C GLN A 554 15.52 -17.36 -50.85
N PHE A 555 15.69 -18.48 -51.56
CA PHE A 555 16.89 -19.31 -51.45
C PHE A 555 18.19 -18.52 -51.72
N THR A 556 18.15 -17.59 -52.68
CA THR A 556 19.25 -16.65 -53.00
C THR A 556 19.53 -15.64 -51.88
N GLY A 557 18.51 -15.28 -51.09
CA GLY A 557 18.60 -14.31 -50.00
C GLY A 557 18.99 -14.90 -48.64
N VAL A 558 19.02 -16.23 -48.48
CA VAL A 558 19.26 -16.89 -47.18
C VAL A 558 20.57 -16.47 -46.54
N GLY A 559 21.63 -16.29 -47.34
CA GLY A 559 22.92 -15.81 -46.86
C GLY A 559 22.81 -14.46 -46.15
N TRP A 560 21.98 -13.55 -46.65
CA TRP A 560 21.73 -12.24 -46.03
C TRP A 560 20.92 -12.35 -44.75
N PHE A 561 19.94 -13.25 -44.66
CA PHE A 561 19.20 -13.50 -43.41
C PHE A 561 20.07 -14.17 -42.34
N ALA A 562 20.96 -15.09 -42.74
CA ALA A 562 21.95 -15.69 -41.86
C ALA A 562 22.96 -14.65 -41.35
N LEU A 563 23.47 -13.79 -42.25
CA LEU A 563 24.31 -12.66 -41.87
C LEU A 563 23.57 -11.70 -40.92
N ALA A 564 22.30 -11.40 -41.20
CA ALA A 564 21.48 -10.56 -40.34
C ALA A 564 21.30 -11.15 -38.94
N ALA A 565 21.16 -12.48 -38.81
CA ALA A 565 21.13 -13.15 -37.51
C ALA A 565 22.48 -13.03 -36.77
N VAL A 566 23.61 -13.23 -37.46
CA VAL A 566 24.96 -13.06 -36.90
C VAL A 566 25.18 -11.63 -36.42
N VAL A 567 24.87 -10.65 -37.26
CA VAL A 567 24.96 -9.22 -36.93
C VAL A 567 24.03 -8.88 -35.75
N GLY A 568 22.81 -9.42 -35.74
CA GLY A 568 21.86 -9.23 -34.65
C GLY A 568 22.35 -9.74 -33.30
N ILE A 569 22.86 -10.98 -33.26
CA ILE A 569 23.42 -11.56 -32.03
C ILE A 569 24.73 -10.86 -31.64
N GLY A 570 25.56 -10.49 -32.62
CA GLY A 570 26.78 -9.71 -32.40
C GLY A 570 26.50 -8.38 -31.72
N TRP A 571 25.57 -7.58 -32.26
CA TRP A 571 25.14 -6.32 -31.62
C TRP A 571 24.50 -6.56 -30.26
N SER A 572 23.68 -7.60 -30.11
CA SER A 572 23.09 -7.95 -28.82
C SER A 572 24.16 -8.21 -27.76
N LEU A 573 25.17 -9.03 -28.07
CA LEU A 573 26.31 -9.32 -27.19
C LEU A 573 27.18 -8.07 -26.95
N LEU A 574 27.49 -7.28 -27.99
CA LEU A 574 28.28 -6.06 -27.86
C LEU A 574 27.61 -5.05 -26.91
N PHE A 575 26.30 -4.86 -27.05
CA PHE A 575 25.54 -4.00 -26.16
C PHE A 575 25.44 -4.58 -24.74
N THR A 576 25.41 -5.91 -24.60
CA THR A 576 25.42 -6.61 -23.30
C THR A 576 26.70 -6.40 -22.51
N TRP A 577 27.84 -6.50 -23.19
CA TRP A 577 29.13 -6.65 -22.54
C TRP A 577 30.00 -5.39 -22.61
N VAL A 578 29.84 -4.56 -23.64
CA VAL A 578 30.72 -3.40 -23.89
C VAL A 578 29.99 -2.07 -23.75
N LEU A 579 28.87 -1.86 -24.45
CA LEU A 579 28.23 -0.53 -24.53
C LEU A 579 27.35 -0.21 -23.31
N LEU A 580 26.54 -1.17 -22.85
CA LEU A 580 25.71 -1.03 -21.64
C LEU A 580 25.89 -2.26 -20.71
N PRO A 581 27.09 -2.44 -20.12
CA PRO A 581 27.36 -3.58 -19.27
C PRO A 581 26.50 -3.59 -18.01
N ASP A 582 26.09 -4.80 -17.59
CA ASP A 582 25.42 -5.00 -16.32
C ASP A 582 26.40 -4.67 -15.16
N ARG A 583 26.04 -3.69 -14.34
CA ARG A 583 26.77 -3.31 -13.13
C ARG A 583 26.02 -3.83 -11.90
N PRO A 584 26.24 -5.10 -11.48
CA PRO A 584 25.45 -5.75 -10.43
C PRO A 584 25.56 -5.03 -9.09
N ARG A 585 26.76 -4.61 -8.67
CA ARG A 585 26.97 -3.82 -7.43
C ARG A 585 26.16 -2.52 -7.41
N ARG A 586 26.17 -1.76 -8.51
CA ARG A 586 25.37 -0.51 -8.61
C ARG A 586 23.86 -0.76 -8.66
N ALA A 587 23.43 -1.88 -9.22
CA ALA A 587 22.02 -2.26 -9.22
C ALA A 587 21.57 -2.71 -7.83
N LEU A 588 22.45 -3.37 -7.06
CA LEU A 588 22.21 -3.73 -5.66
C LEU A 588 22.08 -2.48 -4.78
N THR A 589 23.02 -1.54 -4.84
CA THR A 589 22.97 -0.31 -4.03
C THR A 589 21.74 0.54 -4.34
N GLN A 590 21.40 0.70 -5.63
CA GLN A 590 20.17 1.39 -6.04
C GLN A 590 18.90 0.62 -5.63
N GLY A 591 18.97 -0.71 -5.61
CA GLY A 591 17.92 -1.60 -5.11
C GLY A 591 17.65 -1.41 -3.62
N ALA A 592 18.71 -1.45 -2.82
CA ALA A 592 18.67 -1.24 -1.38
C ALA A 592 18.21 0.19 -1.03
N THR A 593 18.74 1.22 -1.68
CA THR A 593 18.27 2.60 -1.47
C THR A 593 16.78 2.76 -1.82
N ALA A 594 16.30 2.11 -2.88
CA ALA A 594 14.87 2.13 -3.21
C ALA A 594 14.03 1.38 -2.16
N LEU A 595 14.56 0.28 -1.61
CA LEU A 595 13.93 -0.44 -0.51
C LEU A 595 13.84 0.42 0.76
N ASP A 596 14.91 1.13 1.15
CA ASP A 596 14.90 2.05 2.30
C ASP A 596 13.80 3.10 2.17
N VAL A 597 13.61 3.65 0.96
CA VAL A 597 12.55 4.62 0.68
C VAL A 597 11.16 3.96 0.74
N HIS A 598 11.01 2.73 0.25
CA HIS A 598 9.74 2.01 0.34
C HIS A 598 9.41 1.59 1.79
N LEU A 599 10.42 1.26 2.61
CA LEU A 599 10.27 1.01 4.04
C LEU A 599 9.68 2.23 4.73
N ALA A 600 10.29 3.41 4.54
CA ALA A 600 9.75 4.66 5.09
C ALA A 600 8.34 4.98 4.52
N GLY A 601 8.13 4.80 3.22
CA GLY A 601 6.84 5.07 2.56
C GLY A 601 5.70 4.18 3.05
N ALA A 602 5.97 2.94 3.46
CA ALA A 602 4.97 2.04 4.02
C ALA A 602 4.36 2.57 5.33
N LEU A 603 5.11 3.37 6.11
CA LEU A 603 4.60 3.95 7.35
C LEU A 603 3.64 5.12 7.12
N ASP A 604 3.75 5.88 6.01
CA ASP A 604 2.87 7.05 5.77
C ASP A 604 1.38 6.67 5.91
N VAL A 605 0.98 5.56 5.30
CA VAL A 605 -0.41 5.08 5.32
C VAL A 605 -0.79 4.47 6.67
N LEU A 606 0.17 3.85 7.38
CA LEU A 606 -0.07 3.29 8.71
C LEU A 606 -0.26 4.38 9.76
N VAL A 607 0.51 5.47 9.68
CA VAL A 607 0.34 6.60 10.58
C VAL A 607 -1.05 7.22 10.38
N ASP A 608 -1.53 7.31 9.14
CA ASP A 608 -2.91 7.70 8.84
C ASP A 608 -3.91 6.71 9.43
N ALA A 609 -3.74 5.42 9.16
CA ALA A 609 -4.67 4.40 9.66
C ALA A 609 -4.83 4.44 11.19
N VAL A 610 -3.72 4.58 11.93
CA VAL A 610 -3.69 4.62 13.39
C VAL A 610 -4.23 5.94 13.93
N SER A 611 -3.83 7.09 13.37
CA SER A 611 -4.32 8.41 13.80
C SER A 611 -5.84 8.53 13.61
N TRP A 612 -6.39 7.94 12.54
CA TRP A 612 -7.83 7.95 12.27
C TRP A 612 -8.59 6.85 13.01
N ALA A 613 -7.88 5.87 13.59
CA ALA A 613 -8.41 4.58 14.01
C ALA A 613 -9.33 3.94 12.96
N ARG A 614 -8.87 3.83 11.71
CA ARG A 614 -9.72 3.38 10.59
C ARG A 614 -8.99 2.47 9.62
N TRP A 615 -9.64 1.36 9.25
CA TRP A 615 -9.11 0.34 8.32
C TRP A 615 -10.01 0.08 7.10
N ASP A 616 -10.36 1.15 6.38
CA ASP A 616 -11.26 1.13 5.22
C ASP A 616 -10.78 0.32 4.01
N PRO A 617 -11.65 0.06 3.01
CA PRO A 617 -11.23 -0.44 1.70
C PRO A 617 -10.11 0.40 1.05
N ASP A 618 -10.11 1.73 1.21
CA ASP A 618 -9.10 2.61 0.61
C ASP A 618 -7.74 2.51 1.31
N ILE A 619 -7.72 2.51 2.65
CA ILE A 619 -6.49 2.27 3.44
C ILE A 619 -5.97 0.86 3.15
N ARG A 620 -6.84 -0.16 3.16
CA ARG A 620 -6.49 -1.54 2.79
C ARG A 620 -5.85 -1.63 1.42
N ARG A 621 -6.41 -0.93 0.42
CA ARG A 621 -5.86 -0.89 -0.94
C ARG A 621 -4.49 -0.23 -0.98
N ARG A 622 -4.30 0.89 -0.27
CA ARG A 622 -3.01 1.62 -0.21
C ARG A 622 -1.94 0.80 0.53
N VAL A 623 -2.23 0.31 1.73
CA VAL A 623 -1.33 -0.60 2.46
C VAL A 623 -0.97 -1.81 1.60
N ALA A 624 -1.94 -2.47 0.97
CA ALA A 624 -1.65 -3.60 0.08
C ALA A 624 -0.82 -3.21 -1.16
N GLN A 625 -0.93 -1.97 -1.65
CA GLN A 625 -0.08 -1.48 -2.75
C GLN A 625 1.35 -1.23 -2.28
N ASP A 626 1.54 -0.64 -1.10
CA ASP A 626 2.85 -0.33 -0.52
C ASP A 626 3.57 -1.61 -0.09
N THR A 627 2.88 -2.52 0.59
CA THR A 627 3.40 -3.86 0.91
C THR A 627 3.81 -4.61 -0.37
N ARG A 628 3.02 -4.56 -1.45
CA ARG A 628 3.41 -5.16 -2.75
C ARG A 628 4.63 -4.49 -3.38
N GLN A 629 4.82 -3.19 -3.19
CA GLN A 629 6.01 -2.49 -3.69
C GLN A 629 7.26 -2.91 -2.89
N LEU A 630 7.13 -3.01 -1.58
CA LEU A 630 8.17 -3.50 -0.68
C LEU A 630 8.59 -4.94 -1.04
N HIS A 631 7.64 -5.87 -1.16
CA HIS A 631 7.89 -7.25 -1.60
C HIS A 631 8.61 -7.31 -2.95
N ARG A 632 8.27 -6.43 -3.90
CA ARG A 632 8.97 -6.36 -5.19
C ARG A 632 10.40 -5.84 -5.04
N GLY A 633 10.63 -4.88 -4.14
CA GLY A 633 11.96 -4.37 -3.81
C GLY A 633 12.83 -5.46 -3.18
N VAL A 634 12.30 -6.16 -2.19
CA VAL A 634 12.93 -7.33 -1.55
C VAL A 634 13.23 -8.42 -2.57
N ALA A 635 12.24 -8.84 -3.37
CA ALA A 635 12.44 -9.84 -4.41
C ALA A 635 13.46 -9.41 -5.47
N PHE A 636 13.54 -8.11 -5.80
CA PHE A 636 14.55 -7.59 -6.70
C PHE A 636 15.96 -7.71 -6.10
N VAL A 637 16.16 -7.25 -4.86
CA VAL A 637 17.47 -7.31 -4.17
C VAL A 637 17.88 -8.77 -3.95
N GLY A 638 16.99 -9.61 -3.41
CA GLY A 638 17.20 -11.05 -3.24
C GLY A 638 17.46 -11.79 -4.57
N GLY A 639 16.76 -11.40 -5.64
CA GLY A 639 16.98 -11.91 -7.00
C GLY A 639 18.37 -11.54 -7.54
N ARG A 640 18.91 -10.37 -7.19
CA ARG A 640 20.30 -10.00 -7.52
C ARG A 640 21.33 -10.75 -6.70
N LEU A 641 21.04 -11.03 -5.44
CA LEU A 641 21.91 -11.82 -4.56
C LEU A 641 22.00 -13.28 -5.01
N THR A 642 20.94 -13.82 -5.62
CA THR A 642 20.88 -15.20 -6.15
C THR A 642 21.27 -15.31 -7.62
N ALA A 643 21.38 -14.18 -8.34
CA ALA A 643 21.76 -14.17 -9.73
C ALA A 643 23.20 -14.67 -9.88
N PRO A 644 23.42 -15.76 -10.63
CA PRO A 644 24.73 -16.36 -10.69
C PRO A 644 25.68 -15.51 -11.56
N GLY A 645 26.89 -15.25 -11.06
CA GLY A 645 27.90 -14.43 -11.74
C GLY A 645 27.84 -12.93 -11.46
N GLY A 646 27.10 -12.49 -10.43
CA GLY A 646 26.84 -11.08 -10.12
C GLY A 646 27.67 -10.49 -8.98
N LEU A 647 28.14 -11.31 -8.05
CA LEU A 647 28.87 -10.89 -6.84
C LEU A 647 30.04 -11.85 -6.54
N ASP A 648 30.67 -12.42 -7.57
CA ASP A 648 31.65 -13.52 -7.46
C ASP A 648 32.90 -13.20 -6.60
N ALA A 649 33.09 -11.93 -6.21
CA ALA A 649 34.17 -11.46 -5.33
C ALA A 649 33.71 -11.20 -3.88
N VAL A 650 32.46 -11.48 -3.52
CA VAL A 650 31.90 -11.27 -2.18
C VAL A 650 31.71 -12.62 -1.48
N ASP A 651 32.09 -12.69 -0.21
CA ASP A 651 31.92 -13.86 0.64
C ASP A 651 30.47 -14.37 0.64
N PRO A 652 30.22 -15.66 0.32
CA PRO A 652 28.89 -16.28 0.37
C PRO A 652 28.17 -16.10 1.71
N THR A 653 28.90 -16.08 2.83
CA THR A 653 28.32 -15.92 4.18
C THR A 653 27.68 -14.55 4.35
N ARG A 654 28.34 -13.48 3.90
CA ARG A 654 27.82 -12.10 3.91
C ARG A 654 26.60 -11.95 3.00
N VAL A 655 26.59 -12.63 1.85
CA VAL A 655 25.43 -12.66 0.94
C VAL A 655 24.24 -13.39 1.57
N ALA A 656 24.47 -14.47 2.30
CA ALA A 656 23.42 -15.18 3.05
C ALA A 656 22.85 -14.31 4.17
N GLU A 657 23.71 -13.62 4.92
CA GLU A 657 23.30 -12.71 6.00
C GLU A 657 22.45 -11.54 5.49
N LEU A 658 22.86 -10.90 4.39
CA LEU A 658 22.05 -9.84 3.79
C LEU A 658 20.68 -10.35 3.32
N ARG A 659 20.57 -11.60 2.86
CA ARG A 659 19.27 -12.20 2.55
C ARG A 659 18.42 -12.41 3.80
N LEU A 660 19.03 -12.84 4.90
CA LEU A 660 18.35 -13.00 6.19
C LEU A 660 17.80 -11.66 6.68
N ARG A 661 18.62 -10.61 6.69
CA ARG A 661 18.19 -9.29 7.18
C ARG A 661 17.17 -8.62 6.28
N LEU A 662 17.26 -8.88 4.97
CA LEU A 662 16.26 -8.43 4.00
C LEU A 662 14.88 -9.03 4.32
N PHE A 663 14.87 -10.30 4.72
CA PHE A 663 13.68 -11.02 5.12
C PHE A 663 13.17 -10.60 6.51
N ASP A 664 14.07 -10.39 7.49
CA ASP A 664 13.68 -9.86 8.81
C ASP A 664 13.00 -8.49 8.70
N ALA A 665 13.51 -7.61 7.82
CA ALA A 665 12.88 -6.31 7.56
C ALA A 665 11.50 -6.45 6.89
N GLU A 666 11.33 -7.41 5.98
CA GLU A 666 10.03 -7.71 5.35
C GLU A 666 9.01 -8.18 6.40
N LEU A 667 9.41 -9.12 7.26
CA LEU A 667 8.57 -9.62 8.35
C LEU A 667 8.21 -8.53 9.37
N ALA A 668 9.16 -7.68 9.75
CA ALA A 668 8.90 -6.60 10.70
C ALA A 668 7.86 -5.61 10.15
N VAL A 669 7.88 -5.31 8.84
CA VAL A 669 6.82 -4.50 8.20
C VAL A 669 5.47 -5.21 8.24
N GLU A 670 5.41 -6.50 7.95
CA GLU A 670 4.16 -7.27 8.01
C GLU A 670 3.59 -7.33 9.44
N GLY A 671 4.46 -7.55 10.43
CA GLY A 671 4.13 -7.49 11.86
C GLY A 671 3.58 -6.12 12.24
N LEU A 672 4.21 -5.04 11.78
CA LEU A 672 3.74 -3.67 12.01
C LEU A 672 2.38 -3.39 11.38
N VAL A 673 2.15 -3.84 10.14
CA VAL A 673 0.86 -3.73 9.45
C VAL A 673 -0.23 -4.49 10.23
N GLY A 674 0.08 -5.70 10.70
CA GLY A 674 -0.82 -6.50 11.53
C GLY A 674 -1.16 -5.82 12.86
N ALA A 675 -0.14 -5.28 13.54
CA ALA A 675 -0.30 -4.54 14.78
C ALA A 675 -1.15 -3.27 14.59
N ALA A 676 -0.87 -2.48 13.55
CA ALA A 676 -1.63 -1.27 13.21
C ALA A 676 -3.11 -1.60 12.95
N ARG A 677 -3.38 -2.66 12.18
CA ARG A 677 -4.76 -3.14 11.95
C ARG A 677 -5.44 -3.53 13.26
N SER A 678 -4.75 -4.22 14.17
CA SER A 678 -5.30 -4.63 15.45
C SER A 678 -5.69 -3.43 16.33
N VAL A 679 -4.85 -2.39 16.38
CA VAL A 679 -5.11 -1.16 17.13
C VAL A 679 -6.31 -0.40 16.57
N THR A 680 -6.43 -0.30 15.24
CA THR A 680 -7.57 0.40 14.61
C THR A 680 -8.92 -0.28 14.86
N GLY A 681 -8.93 -1.56 15.23
CA GLY A 681 -10.15 -2.29 15.59
C GLY A 681 -10.55 -2.16 17.06
N THR A 682 -9.68 -1.57 17.90
CA THR A 682 -9.92 -1.40 19.34
C THR A 682 -10.29 0.04 19.68
N ALA A 683 -11.14 0.24 20.70
CA ALA A 683 -11.60 1.57 21.13
C ALA A 683 -10.52 2.32 21.95
N VAL A 684 -9.48 2.80 21.26
CA VAL A 684 -8.37 3.52 21.90
C VAL A 684 -8.71 5.00 22.11
N PRO A 685 -8.30 5.67 23.21
CA PRO A 685 -8.45 7.12 23.39
C PRO A 685 -7.75 7.94 22.32
N LEU A 686 -8.23 9.17 22.11
CA LEU A 686 -7.70 10.07 21.09
C LEU A 686 -6.22 10.43 21.30
N GLU A 687 -5.81 10.61 22.55
CA GLU A 687 -4.42 10.88 22.94
C GLU A 687 -3.49 9.71 22.64
N LEU A 688 -3.89 8.50 23.05
CA LEU A 688 -3.10 7.30 22.79
C LEU A 688 -3.01 7.01 21.28
N ARG A 689 -4.07 7.24 20.49
CA ARG A 689 -3.99 7.20 19.01
C ARG A 689 -2.96 8.19 18.47
N GLY A 690 -2.96 9.42 19.00
CA GLY A 690 -2.01 10.46 18.64
C GLY A 690 -0.57 10.07 18.94
N ARG A 691 -0.30 9.47 20.11
CA ARG A 691 1.04 8.98 20.52
C ARG A 691 1.50 7.84 19.64
N LEU A 692 0.64 6.84 19.41
CA LEU A 692 0.96 5.70 18.53
C LEU A 692 1.25 6.19 17.10
N ALA A 693 0.46 7.14 16.59
CA ALA A 693 0.71 7.76 15.30
C ALA A 693 2.04 8.55 15.30
N GLY A 694 2.35 9.30 16.35
CA GLY A 694 3.61 10.01 16.44
C GLY A 694 4.82 9.09 16.54
N ARG A 695 4.72 7.94 17.23
CA ARG A 695 5.77 6.92 17.23
C ARG A 695 6.04 6.37 15.83
N LEU A 696 4.98 6.09 15.05
CA LEU A 696 5.12 5.70 13.65
C LEU A 696 5.72 6.82 12.80
N GLU A 697 5.39 8.08 13.09
CA GLU A 697 5.94 9.26 12.41
C GLU A 697 7.43 9.45 12.73
N LEU A 698 7.85 9.23 13.98
CA LEU A 698 9.25 9.21 14.39
C LEU A 698 10.00 8.10 13.67
N LEU A 699 9.45 6.88 13.63
CA LEU A 699 10.07 5.76 12.92
C LEU A 699 10.21 6.07 11.43
N ARG A 700 9.16 6.63 10.82
CA ARG A 700 9.16 7.05 9.42
C ARG A 700 10.25 8.09 9.14
N ALA A 701 10.37 9.08 10.03
CA ALA A 701 11.37 10.14 9.90
C ALA A 701 12.79 9.59 10.07
N HIS A 702 12.99 8.66 11.01
CA HIS A 702 14.26 7.96 11.22
C HIS A 702 14.65 7.13 9.99
N LEU A 703 13.75 6.29 9.48
CA LEU A 703 13.97 5.49 8.26
C LEU A 703 14.21 6.37 7.03
N SER A 704 13.54 7.52 6.95
CA SER A 704 13.78 8.51 5.88
C SER A 704 15.17 9.13 5.97
N ALA A 705 15.67 9.39 7.19
CA ALA A 705 17.03 9.88 7.42
C ALA A 705 18.08 8.82 7.06
N LEU A 706 17.82 7.55 7.41
CA LEU A 706 18.64 6.41 7.02
C LEU A 706 18.71 6.26 5.48
N ALA A 707 17.56 6.33 4.80
CA ALA A 707 17.45 6.29 3.33
C ALA A 707 18.17 7.46 2.63
N ALA A 708 18.26 8.63 3.28
CA ALA A 708 18.92 9.80 2.74
C ALA A 708 20.46 9.69 2.71
N ARG A 709 21.04 8.71 3.41
CA ARG A 709 22.49 8.47 3.53
C ARG A 709 22.91 7.17 2.82
N PRO A 710 22.79 7.06 1.48
CA PRO A 710 23.00 5.80 0.76
C PRO A 710 24.42 5.25 0.95
N VAL A 711 24.54 3.92 1.14
CA VAL A 711 25.85 3.24 1.22
C VAL A 711 26.61 3.48 -0.09
N ARG A 712 27.83 4.01 0.02
CA ARG A 712 28.72 4.17 -1.12
C ARG A 712 29.64 2.94 -1.19
N PRO A 713 29.69 2.24 -2.34
CA PRO A 713 30.65 1.15 -2.50
C PRO A 713 32.07 1.73 -2.46
N ALA A 714 33.00 1.00 -1.83
CA ALA A 714 34.42 1.33 -1.89
C ALA A 714 34.88 1.44 -3.36
N PRO A 715 35.76 2.40 -3.72
CA PRO A 715 36.31 2.50 -5.06
C PRO A 715 37.02 1.18 -5.42
N ASP A 716 36.81 0.73 -6.66
CA ASP A 716 37.40 -0.52 -7.17
C ASP A 716 38.94 -0.43 -7.08
N PRO A 717 39.64 -1.36 -6.41
CA PRO A 717 41.09 -1.25 -6.18
C PRO A 717 41.90 -1.16 -7.48
N ALA A 718 41.36 -1.64 -8.61
CA ALA A 718 41.99 -1.54 -9.93
C ALA A 718 41.89 -0.14 -10.57
N VAL A 719 41.02 0.75 -10.07
CA VAL A 719 40.78 2.11 -10.59
C VAL A 719 41.15 3.18 -9.56
N ALA A 720 41.45 2.77 -8.32
CA ALA A 720 41.91 3.68 -7.27
C ALA A 720 43.28 4.26 -7.65
N ASN A 721 43.32 5.56 -7.94
CA ASN A 721 44.58 6.29 -8.04
C ASN A 721 45.11 6.51 -6.60
N PRO A 722 46.26 5.92 -6.21
CA PRO A 722 46.77 6.07 -4.85
C PRO A 722 47.06 7.53 -4.47
N ALA A 723 47.24 8.41 -5.47
CA ALA A 723 47.47 9.84 -5.27
C ALA A 723 46.19 10.68 -5.07
N ALA A 724 44.99 10.11 -5.26
CA ALA A 724 43.71 10.81 -5.10
C ALA A 724 42.99 10.44 -3.79
N ALA A 725 43.66 9.73 -2.88
CA ALA A 725 43.19 9.60 -1.50
C ALA A 725 43.18 10.99 -0.86
N ASP A 726 41.99 11.48 -0.51
CA ASP A 726 41.82 12.74 0.19
C ASP A 726 42.63 12.69 1.51
N PRO A 727 43.50 13.66 1.82
CA PRO A 727 44.30 13.66 3.05
C PRO A 727 43.47 13.88 4.33
N ALA A 728 42.19 14.23 4.18
CA ALA A 728 41.22 14.07 5.26
C ALA A 728 40.93 12.57 5.40
N GLY A 729 41.32 11.97 6.54
CA GLY A 729 41.17 10.54 6.82
C GLY A 729 39.74 9.99 6.58
N PRO A 730 39.54 8.66 6.73
CA PRO A 730 38.26 8.02 6.39
C PRO A 730 37.09 8.80 6.97
N ASP A 731 36.15 9.21 6.11
CA ASP A 731 34.94 9.94 6.49
C ASP A 731 34.29 9.17 7.66
N PRO A 732 34.13 9.76 8.87
CA PRO A 732 33.63 9.02 10.03
C PRO A 732 32.23 8.41 9.78
N ALA A 733 31.46 8.96 8.83
CA ALA A 733 30.19 8.40 8.36
C ALA A 733 30.32 7.12 7.50
N ALA A 734 31.52 6.80 7.02
CA ALA A 734 31.82 5.56 6.30
C ALA A 734 32.20 4.41 7.25
N ALA A 735 32.68 4.72 8.46
CA ALA A 735 33.04 3.73 9.48
C ALA A 735 31.84 3.32 10.36
N ASP A 736 30.90 4.25 10.60
CA ASP A 736 29.67 3.99 11.36
C ASP A 736 28.44 4.57 10.62
N PRO A 737 27.54 3.72 10.09
CA PRO A 737 26.31 4.18 9.43
C PRO A 737 25.35 4.94 10.38
N GLU A 738 25.54 4.81 11.69
CA GLU A 738 24.73 5.43 12.75
C GLU A 738 25.21 6.83 13.12
N ALA A 739 26.45 7.20 12.76
CA ALA A 739 27.09 8.44 13.21
C ALA A 739 26.25 9.69 12.86
N GLY A 740 25.75 10.38 13.89
CA GLY A 740 24.96 11.59 13.77
C GLY A 740 23.49 11.39 13.36
N LEU A 741 22.92 10.19 13.55
CA LEU A 741 21.47 10.01 13.65
C LEU A 741 21.01 10.24 15.10
N ASP A 742 19.79 10.75 15.28
CA ASP A 742 19.21 10.87 16.62
C ASP A 742 18.94 9.46 17.19
N PRO A 743 19.27 9.20 18.47
CA PRO A 743 19.05 7.89 19.08
C PRO A 743 17.56 7.54 19.09
N TRP A 744 17.24 6.28 18.82
CA TRP A 744 15.87 5.77 18.92
C TRP A 744 15.50 5.54 20.38
N PRO A 745 14.46 6.22 20.91
CA PRO A 745 13.97 5.93 22.24
C PRO A 745 13.24 4.58 22.22
N GLY A 746 13.89 3.55 22.80
CA GLY A 746 13.23 2.29 23.08
C GLY A 746 12.03 2.54 24.01
N ALA A 747 10.85 1.99 23.67
CA ALA A 747 9.66 2.27 24.48
C ALA A 747 9.66 1.42 25.76
N ALA A 748 9.70 2.09 26.92
CA ALA A 748 9.06 1.56 28.10
C ALA A 748 7.55 1.81 27.93
N THR A 749 6.82 0.83 27.37
CA THR A 749 5.36 0.97 27.26
C THR A 749 4.75 0.83 28.65
N PRO A 750 3.98 1.83 29.14
CA PRO A 750 3.26 1.69 30.39
C PRO A 750 2.35 0.45 30.39
N ASP A 751 2.28 -0.25 31.52
CA ASP A 751 1.54 -1.52 31.63
C ASP A 751 0.01 -1.35 31.51
N ASP A 752 -0.49 -0.14 31.71
CA ASP A 752 -1.90 0.25 31.59
C ASP A 752 -2.38 0.40 30.13
N TRP A 753 -1.47 0.35 29.14
CA TRP A 753 -1.84 0.45 27.73
C TRP A 753 -2.53 -0.82 27.21
N PRO A 754 -3.58 -0.69 26.36
CA PRO A 754 -4.18 -1.83 25.68
C PRO A 754 -3.14 -2.70 24.98
N ARG A 755 -3.32 -4.03 25.04
CA ARG A 755 -2.37 -4.99 24.43
C ARG A 755 -2.08 -4.67 22.96
N SER A 756 -3.10 -4.28 22.19
CA SER A 756 -2.95 -3.88 20.78
C SER A 756 -1.98 -2.69 20.62
N ALA A 757 -2.07 -1.69 21.49
CA ALA A 757 -1.19 -0.51 21.50
C ALA A 757 0.26 -0.90 21.83
N ARG A 758 0.47 -1.75 22.85
CA ARG A 758 1.80 -2.25 23.21
C ARG A 758 2.44 -3.06 22.08
N VAL A 759 1.68 -3.95 21.44
CA VAL A 759 2.13 -4.73 20.28
C VAL A 759 2.54 -3.82 19.11
N LEU A 760 1.84 -2.70 18.88
CA LEU A 760 2.22 -1.73 17.87
C LEU A 760 3.57 -1.06 18.17
N CYS A 761 3.82 -0.68 19.44
CA CYS A 761 5.11 -0.12 19.85
C CYS A 761 6.25 -1.14 19.67
N LEU A 762 6.04 -2.39 20.09
CA LEU A 762 7.03 -3.46 19.94
C LEU A 762 7.33 -3.76 18.47
N ALA A 763 6.30 -3.77 17.61
CA ALA A 763 6.47 -3.96 16.17
C ALA A 763 7.22 -2.78 15.52
N ALA A 764 7.03 -1.55 16.02
CA ALA A 764 7.80 -0.39 15.58
C ALA A 764 9.29 -0.53 15.97
N ASP A 765 9.57 -1.01 17.19
CA ASP A 765 10.94 -1.27 17.67
C ASP A 765 11.61 -2.42 16.91
N GLU A 766 10.85 -3.46 16.56
CA GLU A 766 11.32 -4.56 15.72
C GLU A 766 11.69 -4.07 14.31
N LEU A 767 10.85 -3.23 13.70
CA LEU A 767 11.14 -2.66 12.38
C LEU A 767 12.36 -1.73 12.42
N PHE A 768 12.50 -0.92 13.46
CA PHE A 768 13.69 -0.12 13.69
C PHE A 768 14.96 -1.00 13.70
N ARG A 769 14.97 -2.04 14.55
CA ARG A 769 16.09 -2.99 14.66
C ARG A 769 16.37 -3.71 13.34
N ALA A 770 15.35 -4.25 12.69
CA ALA A 770 15.48 -4.98 11.44
C ALA A 770 16.02 -4.11 10.30
N ALA A 771 15.57 -2.86 10.18
CA ALA A 771 16.10 -1.91 9.21
C ALA A 771 17.58 -1.57 9.48
N HIS A 772 17.97 -1.47 10.76
CA HIS A 772 19.34 -1.21 11.14
C HIS A 772 20.27 -2.41 10.85
N ASP A 773 19.82 -3.62 11.19
CA ASP A 773 20.52 -4.88 10.89
C ASP A 773 20.70 -5.07 9.38
N LEU A 774 19.65 -4.77 8.60
CA LEU A 774 19.70 -4.77 7.14
C LEU A 774 20.75 -3.79 6.63
N ARG A 775 20.82 -2.58 7.18
CA ARG A 775 21.80 -1.57 6.77
C ARG A 775 23.23 -2.00 7.08
N ARG A 776 23.47 -2.58 8.24
CA ARG A 776 24.79 -3.12 8.61
C ARG A 776 25.21 -4.27 7.70
N ALA A 777 24.29 -5.19 7.38
CA ALA A 777 24.54 -6.27 6.44
C ALA A 777 24.80 -5.74 5.01
N GLU A 778 24.12 -4.67 4.59
CA GLU A 778 24.36 -4.01 3.29
C GLU A 778 25.78 -3.43 3.21
N VAL A 779 26.23 -2.73 4.26
CA VAL A 779 27.59 -2.19 4.37
C VAL A 779 28.61 -3.32 4.32
N ALA A 780 28.42 -4.40 5.08
CA ALA A 780 29.34 -5.54 5.11
C ALA A 780 29.49 -6.25 3.74
N VAL A 781 28.43 -6.27 2.92
CA VAL A 781 28.45 -6.85 1.57
C VAL A 781 29.14 -5.93 0.55
N LEU A 782 29.04 -4.61 0.74
CA LEU A 782 29.55 -3.62 -0.21
C LEU A 782 30.99 -3.17 0.11
N ASP A 783 31.43 -3.30 1.36
CA ASP A 783 32.76 -2.97 1.82
C ASP A 783 33.48 -4.23 2.39
N PRO A 784 34.53 -4.72 1.72
CA PRO A 784 35.33 -5.85 2.22
C PRO A 784 36.02 -5.55 3.55
N SER A 785 36.35 -4.27 3.82
CA SER A 785 37.08 -3.82 5.01
C SER A 785 36.21 -3.62 6.24
N ALA A 786 34.88 -3.63 6.07
CA ALA A 786 33.94 -3.59 7.18
C ALA A 786 34.15 -4.82 8.10
N PRO A 787 34.07 -4.63 9.44
CA PRO A 787 34.18 -5.73 10.38
C PRO A 787 33.17 -6.82 10.04
N ALA A 788 33.61 -8.08 10.09
CA ALA A 788 32.68 -9.20 9.96
C ALA A 788 31.62 -9.05 11.04
N LEU A 789 30.35 -9.03 10.64
CA LEU A 789 29.25 -9.12 11.60
C LEU A 789 29.44 -10.46 12.33
N THR A 790 29.67 -10.41 13.64
CA THR A 790 29.70 -11.58 14.51
C THR A 790 28.31 -12.22 14.47
N VAL A 791 28.14 -13.23 13.61
CA VAL A 791 26.84 -13.87 13.34
C VAL A 791 26.84 -15.36 13.67
N LEU A 792 27.99 -16.03 13.69
CA LEU A 792 28.03 -17.46 14.00
C LEU A 792 28.03 -17.62 15.52
N ASP A 793 26.90 -18.09 16.04
CA ASP A 793 26.88 -18.83 17.30
C ASP A 793 27.93 -19.96 17.15
N PRO A 794 28.83 -20.21 18.11
CA PRO A 794 29.87 -21.24 17.99
C PRO A 794 29.34 -22.64 17.63
N ASP A 795 28.03 -22.87 17.83
CA ASP A 795 27.29 -24.08 17.48
C ASP A 795 27.10 -24.30 15.95
N ASP A 796 27.30 -23.28 15.09
CA ASP A 796 27.14 -23.43 13.62
C ASP A 796 28.34 -24.14 12.94
N ASP A 797 29.44 -24.40 13.66
CA ASP A 797 30.60 -25.19 13.18
C ASP A 797 30.44 -26.72 13.34
N ALA A 798 29.35 -27.18 13.96
CA ALA A 798 29.09 -28.61 14.16
C ALA A 798 28.40 -29.25 12.93
N GLU A 799 28.82 -30.47 12.55
CA GLU A 799 28.09 -31.33 11.60
C GLU A 799 26.71 -31.69 12.19
N GLY A 800 25.70 -30.85 11.95
CA GLY A 800 24.31 -31.11 12.29
C GLY A 800 23.68 -32.21 11.43
N ILE A 801 22.64 -32.85 11.94
CA ILE A 801 21.90 -33.86 11.18
C ILE A 801 21.02 -33.16 10.12
N ASP A 802 21.02 -33.71 8.90
CA ASP A 802 20.08 -33.31 7.85
C ASP A 802 18.63 -33.50 8.33
N LEU A 803 17.85 -32.42 8.42
CA LEU A 803 16.46 -32.43 8.90
C LEU A 803 15.57 -33.44 8.16
N GLU A 804 15.87 -33.74 6.89
CA GLU A 804 15.14 -34.76 6.12
C GLU A 804 15.34 -36.17 6.69
N ARG A 805 16.50 -36.49 7.28
CA ARG A 805 16.76 -37.80 7.91
C ARG A 805 16.08 -37.96 9.26
N MET A 806 15.88 -36.87 10.00
CA MET A 806 15.31 -36.91 11.36
C MET A 806 13.82 -37.24 11.40
N THR A 807 13.05 -36.79 10.40
CA THR A 807 11.59 -36.98 10.39
C THR A 807 11.16 -38.42 10.06
N GLY A 808 12.10 -39.36 9.85
CA GLY A 808 11.78 -40.75 9.49
C GLY A 808 11.12 -40.88 8.11
N LEU A 809 10.93 -39.76 7.41
CA LEU A 809 10.62 -39.68 6.00
C LEU A 809 11.91 -40.02 5.26
N ALA A 810 12.31 -41.29 5.32
CA ALA A 810 13.13 -41.87 4.28
C ALA A 810 12.58 -41.33 2.96
N THR A 811 13.47 -40.96 2.04
CA THR A 811 13.17 -40.84 0.63
C THR A 811 12.53 -42.14 0.18
N GLY A 812 11.25 -42.32 0.51
CA GLY A 812 10.37 -43.28 -0.08
C GLY A 812 10.40 -42.84 -1.51
N ASP A 813 11.27 -43.53 -2.25
CA ASP A 813 11.45 -43.43 -3.67
C ASP A 813 10.04 -43.36 -4.21
N VAL A 814 9.57 -42.13 -4.48
CA VAL A 814 8.35 -41.91 -5.23
C VAL A 814 8.79 -42.36 -6.60
N SER A 815 8.78 -43.69 -6.81
CA SER A 815 9.24 -44.32 -8.03
C SER A 815 8.60 -43.50 -9.12
N PRO A 816 9.40 -42.83 -9.98
CA PRO A 816 8.89 -41.80 -10.86
C PRO A 816 7.73 -42.41 -11.60
N ARG A 817 6.52 -41.87 -11.37
CA ARG A 817 5.29 -42.33 -12.01
C ARG A 817 5.63 -42.58 -13.48
N ARG A 818 5.35 -43.80 -13.99
CA ARG A 818 5.67 -44.31 -15.34
C ARG A 818 5.13 -43.48 -16.53
N GLY A 819 4.69 -42.25 -16.31
CA GLY A 819 4.25 -41.33 -17.34
C GLY A 819 5.41 -40.49 -17.93
N PRO A 820 5.22 -39.94 -19.14
CA PRO A 820 6.19 -39.02 -19.73
C PRO A 820 6.39 -37.80 -18.84
N GLY A 821 7.66 -37.40 -18.66
CA GLY A 821 8.04 -36.26 -17.84
C GLY A 821 7.39 -34.94 -18.28
N PRO A 822 7.35 -33.91 -17.42
CA PRO A 822 6.63 -32.65 -17.67
C PRO A 822 7.03 -31.95 -18.98
N ALA A 823 8.34 -31.94 -19.30
CA ALA A 823 8.86 -31.37 -20.54
C ALA A 823 8.38 -32.13 -21.79
N THR A 824 8.40 -33.46 -21.75
CA THR A 824 7.96 -34.32 -22.86
C THR A 824 6.46 -34.15 -23.12
N ARG A 825 5.66 -34.16 -22.05
CA ARG A 825 4.22 -33.89 -22.10
C ARG A 825 3.92 -32.57 -22.80
N ARG A 826 4.60 -31.50 -22.38
CA ARG A 826 4.41 -30.15 -22.93
C ARG A 826 4.86 -30.06 -24.40
N ALA A 827 5.92 -30.78 -24.78
CA ALA A 827 6.39 -30.83 -26.16
C ALA A 827 5.38 -31.49 -27.10
N VAL A 828 4.77 -32.60 -26.66
CA VAL A 828 3.70 -33.28 -27.40
C VAL A 828 2.48 -32.37 -27.53
N GLN A 829 2.04 -31.75 -26.42
CA GLN A 829 0.95 -30.77 -26.45
C GLN A 829 1.23 -29.63 -27.43
N ALA A 830 2.45 -29.08 -27.43
CA ALA A 830 2.83 -28.00 -28.34
C ALA A 830 2.79 -28.44 -29.80
N GLY A 831 3.37 -29.61 -30.13
CA GLY A 831 3.35 -30.15 -31.49
C GLY A 831 1.92 -30.36 -32.00
N VAL A 832 1.07 -31.02 -31.21
CA VAL A 832 -0.32 -31.27 -31.60
C VAL A 832 -1.12 -29.97 -31.69
N ALA A 833 -0.99 -29.06 -30.72
CA ALA A 833 -1.68 -27.77 -30.74
C ALA A 833 -1.27 -26.93 -31.96
N THR A 834 0.03 -26.87 -32.27
CA THR A 834 0.53 -26.16 -33.46
C THR A 834 0.00 -26.79 -34.75
N GLY A 835 -0.02 -28.11 -34.87
CA GLY A 835 -0.53 -28.80 -36.05
C GLY A 835 -2.04 -28.62 -36.25
N VAL A 836 -2.84 -28.81 -35.20
CA VAL A 836 -4.29 -28.62 -35.24
C VAL A 836 -4.65 -27.15 -35.50
N ALA A 837 -3.91 -26.21 -34.90
CA ALA A 837 -4.13 -24.78 -35.13
C ALA A 837 -3.78 -24.38 -36.56
N LEU A 838 -2.81 -25.04 -37.19
CA LEU A 838 -2.47 -24.80 -38.59
C LEU A 838 -3.62 -25.23 -39.49
N LEU A 839 -4.16 -26.44 -39.30
CA LEU A 839 -5.30 -26.96 -40.06
C LEU A 839 -6.57 -26.12 -39.86
N ALA A 840 -6.84 -25.71 -38.61
CA ALA A 840 -7.96 -24.84 -38.30
C ALA A 840 -7.78 -23.43 -38.91
N GLY A 841 -6.55 -22.92 -38.94
CA GLY A 841 -6.20 -21.66 -39.61
C GLY A 841 -6.36 -21.75 -41.13
N GLU A 842 -5.94 -22.86 -41.75
CA GLU A 842 -6.07 -23.11 -43.19
C GLU A 842 -7.52 -23.05 -43.66
N ALA A 843 -8.42 -23.64 -42.86
CA ALA A 843 -9.86 -23.64 -43.11
C ALA A 843 -10.49 -22.23 -43.07
N VAL A 844 -9.87 -21.29 -42.36
CA VAL A 844 -10.33 -19.89 -42.25
C VAL A 844 -9.67 -19.01 -43.32
N SER A 845 -8.35 -19.13 -43.45
CA SER A 845 -7.56 -18.39 -44.44
C SER A 845 -6.27 -19.12 -44.79
N SER A 846 -6.20 -19.58 -46.04
CA SER A 846 -4.99 -20.17 -46.63
C SER A 846 -3.80 -19.19 -46.68
N SER A 847 -4.06 -17.88 -46.58
CA SER A 847 -3.04 -16.83 -46.64
C SER A 847 -2.43 -16.47 -45.27
N HIS A 848 -3.14 -16.74 -44.17
CA HIS A 848 -2.82 -16.21 -42.84
C HIS A 848 -2.78 -17.25 -41.71
N GLN A 849 -3.08 -18.53 -42.02
CA GLN A 849 -3.12 -19.69 -41.10
C GLN A 849 -2.04 -19.77 -40.00
N TYR A 850 -0.84 -19.23 -40.24
CA TYR A 850 0.27 -19.25 -39.29
C TYR A 850 0.00 -18.42 -38.01
N TRP A 851 -0.90 -17.43 -38.04
CA TRP A 851 -1.26 -16.67 -36.85
C TRP A 851 -1.94 -17.51 -35.75
N ALA A 852 -2.72 -18.50 -36.17
CA ALA A 852 -3.31 -19.47 -35.26
C ALA A 852 -2.21 -20.31 -34.59
N THR A 853 -1.19 -20.72 -35.35
CA THR A 853 -0.09 -21.55 -34.82
C THR A 853 0.80 -20.84 -33.79
N ILE A 854 1.20 -19.58 -34.03
CA ILE A 854 1.98 -18.81 -33.04
C ILE A 854 1.18 -18.53 -31.79
N SER A 855 -0.13 -18.31 -31.94
CA SER A 855 -1.03 -18.10 -30.81
C SER A 855 -1.16 -19.39 -30.00
N ALA A 856 -1.34 -20.55 -30.65
CA ALA A 856 -1.37 -21.83 -29.97
C ALA A 856 -0.06 -22.12 -29.21
N TYR A 857 1.09 -21.89 -29.84
CA TYR A 857 2.41 -22.09 -29.23
C TYR A 857 2.64 -21.19 -28.01
N GLN A 858 2.33 -19.89 -28.10
CA GLN A 858 2.60 -18.93 -27.01
C GLN A 858 1.60 -19.02 -25.86
N VAL A 859 0.37 -19.47 -26.14
CA VAL A 859 -0.70 -19.62 -25.14
C VAL A 859 -0.45 -20.83 -24.24
N LEU A 860 0.22 -21.88 -24.74
CA LEU A 860 0.42 -23.12 -24.00
C LEU A 860 1.18 -22.93 -22.66
N GLY A 861 0.45 -23.15 -21.57
CA GLY A 861 0.93 -23.10 -20.19
C GLY A 861 1.56 -24.41 -19.73
N SER A 862 1.97 -24.44 -18.45
CA SER A 862 2.31 -25.66 -17.73
C SER A 862 1.06 -26.38 -17.20
N THR A 863 -0.04 -25.63 -17.04
CA THR A 863 -1.35 -26.11 -16.61
C THR A 863 -2.45 -25.58 -17.53
N ASP A 864 -3.63 -26.20 -17.49
CA ASP A 864 -4.83 -25.77 -18.20
C ASP A 864 -5.26 -24.33 -17.82
N GLY A 865 -5.26 -23.98 -16.54
CA GLY A 865 -5.57 -22.62 -16.08
C GLY A 865 -4.53 -21.57 -16.51
N GLU A 866 -3.24 -21.90 -16.49
CA GLU A 866 -2.21 -21.00 -17.03
C GLU A 866 -2.41 -20.77 -18.54
N THR A 867 -2.79 -21.84 -19.26
CA THR A 867 -3.10 -21.79 -20.70
C THR A 867 -4.31 -20.89 -20.95
N LEU A 868 -5.40 -21.05 -20.19
CA LEU A 868 -6.57 -20.18 -20.28
C LEU A 868 -6.20 -18.71 -20.04
N MET A 869 -5.46 -18.43 -18.96
CA MET A 869 -5.05 -17.06 -18.62
C MET A 869 -4.18 -16.44 -19.70
N LYS A 870 -3.22 -17.18 -20.26
CA LYS A 870 -2.40 -16.71 -21.40
C LYS A 870 -3.25 -16.52 -22.66
N GLY A 871 -4.23 -17.40 -22.90
CA GLY A 871 -5.19 -17.30 -24.00
C GLY A 871 -5.99 -16.01 -23.94
N THR A 872 -6.62 -15.72 -22.80
CA THR A 872 -7.36 -14.47 -22.57
C THR A 872 -6.46 -13.24 -22.72
N GLN A 873 -5.26 -13.26 -22.13
CA GLN A 873 -4.30 -12.15 -22.25
C GLN A 873 -3.84 -11.95 -23.71
N ARG A 874 -3.69 -13.03 -24.46
CA ARG A 874 -3.31 -13.00 -25.87
C ARG A 874 -4.43 -12.42 -26.72
N ILE A 875 -5.67 -12.86 -26.54
CA ILE A 875 -6.84 -12.33 -27.27
C ILE A 875 -7.00 -10.83 -27.00
N ILE A 876 -7.07 -10.41 -25.73
CA ILE A 876 -7.21 -8.99 -25.37
C ILE A 876 -6.02 -8.16 -25.86
N GLY A 877 -4.80 -8.68 -25.69
CA GLY A 877 -3.57 -8.02 -26.12
C GLY A 877 -3.49 -7.85 -27.64
N THR A 878 -3.95 -8.83 -28.41
CA THR A 878 -4.03 -8.74 -29.88
C THR A 878 -5.09 -7.76 -30.33
N VAL A 879 -6.30 -7.80 -29.76
CA VAL A 879 -7.38 -6.87 -30.12
C VAL A 879 -6.95 -5.42 -29.85
N LEU A 880 -6.55 -5.11 -28.62
CA LEU A 880 -6.14 -3.75 -28.25
C LEU A 880 -4.86 -3.33 -28.98
N GLY A 881 -3.88 -4.22 -29.08
CA GLY A 881 -2.59 -3.94 -29.70
C GLY A 881 -2.71 -3.71 -31.21
N SER A 882 -3.56 -4.48 -31.88
CA SER A 882 -3.88 -4.25 -33.30
C SER A 882 -4.69 -2.96 -33.47
N ILE A 883 -5.75 -2.69 -32.70
CA ILE A 883 -6.49 -1.41 -32.84
C ILE A 883 -5.55 -0.21 -32.69
N ALA A 884 -4.68 -0.22 -31.68
CA ALA A 884 -3.72 0.87 -31.46
C ALA A 884 -2.67 0.96 -32.59
N GLY A 885 -2.07 -0.18 -32.99
CA GLY A 885 -1.04 -0.21 -34.04
C GLY A 885 -1.58 0.22 -35.41
N PHE A 886 -2.76 -0.27 -35.77
CA PHE A 886 -3.43 0.05 -37.03
C PHE A 886 -3.94 1.49 -37.05
N GLY A 887 -4.53 1.97 -35.95
CA GLY A 887 -5.00 3.35 -35.84
C GLY A 887 -3.87 4.36 -36.02
N ILE A 888 -2.68 4.07 -35.47
CA ILE A 888 -1.51 4.91 -35.68
C ILE A 888 -0.97 4.80 -37.11
N ALA A 889 -0.90 3.57 -37.66
CA ALA A 889 -0.45 3.34 -39.03
C ALA A 889 -1.31 4.09 -40.06
N LEU A 890 -2.64 3.94 -39.99
CA LEU A 890 -3.60 4.60 -40.88
C LEU A 890 -3.52 6.13 -40.78
N ALA A 891 -3.29 6.68 -39.59
CA ALA A 891 -3.18 8.13 -39.39
C ALA A 891 -1.86 8.72 -39.93
N THR A 892 -0.83 7.90 -40.13
CA THR A 892 0.54 8.37 -40.43
C THR A 892 1.06 7.98 -41.81
N GLY A 893 0.30 7.18 -42.58
CA GLY A 893 0.55 6.93 -44.01
C GLY A 893 1.87 6.21 -44.31
N ALA A 894 2.36 5.38 -43.38
CA ALA A 894 3.58 4.59 -43.49
C ALA A 894 4.90 5.40 -43.65
N ASP A 895 4.94 6.68 -43.26
CA ASP A 895 6.20 7.45 -43.25
C ASP A 895 7.25 6.79 -42.35
N LEU A 896 8.42 6.48 -42.93
CA LEU A 896 9.53 5.83 -42.24
C LEU A 896 10.02 6.64 -41.03
N LEU A 897 9.90 7.97 -41.10
CA LEU A 897 10.24 8.88 -40.00
C LEU A 897 9.33 8.71 -38.78
N VAL A 898 8.13 8.14 -38.96
CA VAL A 898 7.16 7.89 -37.89
C VAL A 898 7.19 6.43 -37.46
N VAL A 899 7.22 5.49 -38.42
CA VAL A 899 7.18 4.04 -38.17
C VAL A 899 8.40 3.56 -37.38
N VAL A 900 9.61 4.05 -37.71
CA VAL A 900 10.85 3.60 -37.04
C VAL A 900 10.89 3.99 -35.56
N PRO A 901 10.62 5.26 -35.15
CA PRO A 901 10.49 5.61 -33.74
C PRO A 901 9.39 4.84 -33.02
N LEU A 902 8.26 4.55 -33.68
CA LEU A 902 7.17 3.78 -33.09
C LEU A 902 7.55 2.31 -32.88
N LEU A 903 8.28 1.70 -33.82
CA LEU A 903 8.86 0.36 -33.65
C LEU A 903 9.85 0.33 -32.48
N ALA A 904 10.72 1.34 -32.37
CA ALA A 904 11.63 1.47 -31.22
C ALA A 904 10.86 1.61 -29.89
N LEU A 905 9.80 2.43 -29.86
CA LEU A 905 8.95 2.63 -28.67
C LEU A 905 8.20 1.35 -28.28
N THR A 906 7.60 0.63 -29.23
CA THR A 906 6.86 -0.59 -28.95
C THR A 906 7.79 -1.75 -28.55
N ALA A 907 8.98 -1.85 -29.16
CA ALA A 907 10.04 -2.76 -28.71
C ALA A 907 10.52 -2.41 -27.29
N PHE A 908 10.75 -1.13 -26.99
CA PHE A 908 11.09 -0.64 -25.66
C PHE A 908 10.01 -0.99 -24.63
N ALA A 909 8.76 -0.64 -24.91
CA ALA A 909 7.65 -0.81 -23.98
C ALA A 909 7.34 -2.30 -23.73
N SER A 910 7.50 -3.16 -24.75
CA SER A 910 7.29 -4.60 -24.58
C SER A 910 8.34 -5.26 -23.68
N THR A 911 9.62 -4.93 -23.86
CA THR A 911 10.73 -5.43 -23.05
C THR A 911 10.70 -4.84 -21.64
N TYR A 912 10.40 -3.55 -21.50
CA TYR A 912 10.24 -2.88 -20.21
C TYR A 912 9.08 -3.46 -19.39
N ALA A 913 7.94 -3.77 -20.02
CA ALA A 913 6.76 -4.29 -19.33
C ALA A 913 6.84 -5.78 -18.97
N GLN A 914 7.70 -6.56 -19.64
CA GLN A 914 7.80 -8.03 -19.52
C GLN A 914 7.84 -8.54 -18.07
N PRO A 915 8.72 -8.06 -17.17
CA PRO A 915 8.81 -8.58 -15.80
C PRO A 915 7.66 -8.11 -14.88
N VAL A 916 6.95 -7.02 -15.21
CA VAL A 916 5.92 -6.44 -14.32
C VAL A 916 4.51 -6.87 -14.72
N SER A 917 4.23 -6.89 -16.02
CA SER A 917 2.92 -7.30 -16.53
C SER A 917 3.09 -7.97 -17.89
N PRO A 918 3.08 -9.31 -17.92
CA PRO A 918 3.13 -10.08 -19.16
C PRO A 918 2.03 -9.67 -20.15
N ALA A 919 0.83 -9.34 -19.64
CA ALA A 919 -0.29 -8.86 -20.46
C ALA A 919 0.04 -7.55 -21.19
N ARG A 920 0.59 -6.55 -20.49
CA ARG A 920 1.02 -5.29 -21.13
C ARG A 920 2.15 -5.52 -22.14
N ALA A 921 3.05 -6.45 -21.86
CA ALA A 921 4.12 -6.79 -22.80
C ALA A 921 3.58 -7.47 -24.08
N VAL A 922 2.53 -8.29 -23.98
CA VAL A 922 1.85 -8.88 -25.14
C VAL A 922 1.19 -7.80 -25.99
N PHE A 923 0.48 -6.84 -25.38
CA PHE A 923 -0.11 -5.68 -26.07
C PHE A 923 0.94 -4.94 -26.92
N TRP A 924 2.07 -4.55 -26.32
CA TRP A 924 3.13 -3.82 -27.05
C TRP A 924 3.80 -4.66 -28.14
N ARG A 925 3.99 -5.97 -27.93
CA ARG A 925 4.51 -6.88 -28.99
C ARG A 925 3.55 -6.99 -30.16
N MET A 926 2.24 -7.03 -29.91
CA MET A 926 1.23 -7.11 -30.98
C MET A 926 1.17 -5.81 -31.78
N ALA A 927 1.24 -4.66 -31.11
CA ALA A 927 1.36 -3.35 -31.75
C ALA A 927 2.62 -3.26 -32.62
N MET A 928 3.79 -3.67 -32.09
CA MET A 928 5.05 -3.74 -32.84
C MET A 928 4.89 -4.56 -34.13
N LEU A 929 4.25 -5.73 -34.03
CA LEU A 929 4.06 -6.60 -35.18
C LEU A 929 3.05 -6.07 -36.20
N ALA A 930 2.04 -5.30 -35.78
CA ALA A 930 1.15 -4.59 -36.70
C ALA A 930 1.93 -3.53 -37.52
N LEU A 931 2.81 -2.76 -36.87
CA LEU A 931 3.66 -1.77 -37.53
C LEU A 931 4.66 -2.40 -38.51
N VAL A 932 5.21 -3.57 -38.18
CA VAL A 932 6.05 -4.33 -39.11
C VAL A 932 5.25 -4.73 -40.36
N TYR A 933 4.01 -5.19 -40.21
CA TYR A 933 3.16 -5.57 -41.36
C TYR A 933 2.79 -4.37 -42.23
N GLU A 934 2.56 -3.21 -41.63
CA GLU A 934 2.33 -1.95 -42.38
C GLU A 934 3.57 -1.58 -43.19
N SER A 935 4.76 -1.67 -42.58
CA SER A 935 6.02 -1.38 -43.29
C SER A 935 6.29 -2.32 -44.47
N LEU A 936 5.64 -3.49 -44.50
CA LEU A 936 5.70 -4.45 -45.60
C LEU A 936 4.61 -4.24 -46.65
N GLY A 937 3.71 -3.26 -46.46
CA GLY A 937 2.58 -3.00 -47.36
C GLY A 937 1.52 -4.11 -47.39
N ARG A 938 1.47 -4.97 -46.36
CA ARG A 938 0.57 -6.13 -46.29
C ARG A 938 -0.69 -5.90 -45.46
N LEU A 939 -0.94 -4.67 -45.02
CA LEU A 939 -2.04 -4.34 -44.12
C LEU A 939 -3.34 -4.10 -44.91
N THR A 940 -4.38 -4.88 -44.59
CA THR A 940 -5.75 -4.66 -45.09
C THR A 940 -6.73 -4.66 -43.91
N SER A 941 -7.91 -4.04 -44.08
CA SER A 941 -8.97 -4.07 -43.05
C SER A 941 -9.40 -5.52 -42.74
N VAL A 942 -9.45 -6.38 -43.76
CA VAL A 942 -9.75 -7.81 -43.62
C VAL A 942 -8.65 -8.56 -42.85
N ALA A 943 -7.37 -8.16 -42.98
CA ALA A 943 -6.28 -8.75 -42.22
C ALA A 943 -6.41 -8.50 -40.71
N LEU A 944 -7.07 -7.41 -40.29
CA LEU A 944 -7.34 -7.14 -38.87
C LEU A 944 -8.33 -8.16 -38.29
N GLU A 945 -9.45 -8.38 -38.99
CA GLU A 945 -10.50 -9.32 -38.58
C GLU A 945 -9.97 -10.75 -38.53
N LEU A 946 -9.25 -11.16 -39.59
CA LEU A 946 -8.60 -12.47 -39.66
C LEU A 946 -7.59 -12.67 -38.52
N ARG A 947 -6.81 -11.65 -38.17
CA ARG A 947 -5.81 -11.75 -37.09
C ARG A 947 -6.44 -11.96 -35.72
N VAL A 948 -7.57 -11.32 -35.44
CA VAL A 948 -8.33 -11.56 -34.20
C VAL A 948 -8.88 -12.97 -34.20
N LEU A 949 -9.52 -13.38 -35.30
CA LEU A 949 -10.16 -14.68 -35.44
C LEU A 949 -9.17 -15.85 -35.31
N GLU A 950 -8.05 -15.82 -36.05
CA GLU A 950 -7.02 -16.85 -35.99
C GLU A 950 -6.32 -16.90 -34.63
N THR A 951 -6.16 -15.76 -33.95
CA THR A 951 -5.64 -15.72 -32.57
C THR A 951 -6.59 -16.43 -31.61
N VAL A 952 -7.90 -16.21 -31.75
CA VAL A 952 -8.93 -16.89 -30.96
C VAL A 952 -8.89 -18.39 -31.23
N PHE A 953 -8.86 -18.82 -32.50
CA PHE A 953 -8.75 -20.25 -32.85
C PHE A 953 -7.49 -20.89 -32.26
N GLY A 954 -6.32 -20.25 -32.40
CA GLY A 954 -5.08 -20.74 -31.80
C GLY A 954 -5.14 -20.86 -30.28
N ALA A 955 -5.74 -19.87 -29.60
CA ALA A 955 -5.92 -19.91 -28.15
C ALA A 955 -6.89 -21.03 -27.71
N VAL A 956 -7.98 -21.25 -28.44
CA VAL A 956 -8.94 -22.33 -28.19
C VAL A 956 -8.29 -23.69 -28.42
N VAL A 957 -7.56 -23.88 -29.52
CA VAL A 957 -6.84 -25.13 -29.81
C VAL A 957 -5.79 -25.43 -28.74
N ALA A 958 -5.05 -24.44 -28.26
CA ALA A 958 -4.09 -24.64 -27.17
C ALA A 958 -4.79 -25.04 -25.85
N LEU A 959 -5.95 -24.46 -25.54
CA LEU A 959 -6.73 -24.83 -24.37
C LEU A 959 -7.25 -26.27 -24.49
N LEU A 960 -7.79 -26.65 -25.65
CA LEU A 960 -8.24 -28.01 -25.92
C LEU A 960 -7.07 -29.02 -25.83
N ALA A 961 -5.91 -28.68 -26.38
CA ALA A 961 -4.72 -29.51 -26.27
C ALA A 961 -4.27 -29.68 -24.80
N ALA A 962 -4.27 -28.61 -24.01
CA ALA A 962 -3.94 -28.66 -22.59
C ALA A 962 -4.97 -29.48 -21.77
N TRP A 963 -6.23 -29.54 -22.22
CA TRP A 963 -7.31 -30.25 -21.54
C TRP A 963 -7.42 -31.74 -21.94
N LEU A 964 -7.15 -32.07 -23.21
CA LEU A 964 -7.35 -33.41 -23.76
C LEU A 964 -6.04 -34.22 -23.84
N ILE A 965 -4.91 -33.58 -24.12
CA ILE A 965 -3.63 -34.27 -24.38
C ILE A 965 -2.79 -34.29 -23.12
N LEU A 966 -2.75 -35.41 -22.41
CA LEU A 966 -1.98 -35.58 -21.17
C LEU A 966 -2.22 -34.43 -20.15
N PRO A 967 -3.46 -34.20 -19.69
CA PRO A 967 -3.83 -32.98 -18.96
C PRO A 967 -3.06 -32.78 -17.65
N THR A 968 -2.72 -31.52 -17.36
CA THR A 968 -2.19 -31.05 -16.08
C THR A 968 -3.15 -30.02 -15.48
N ARG A 969 -4.13 -30.51 -14.71
CA ARG A 969 -5.16 -29.66 -14.09
C ARG A 969 -4.52 -28.73 -13.06
N THR A 970 -4.82 -27.42 -13.12
CA THR A 970 -4.29 -26.41 -12.19
C THR A 970 -4.57 -26.77 -10.73
N ARG A 971 -5.75 -27.32 -10.41
CA ARG A 971 -6.06 -27.81 -9.05
C ARG A 971 -5.07 -28.86 -8.57
N SER A 972 -4.83 -29.91 -9.37
CA SER A 972 -3.86 -30.96 -9.02
C SER A 972 -2.41 -30.46 -8.92
N ALA A 973 -2.04 -29.41 -9.64
CA ALA A 973 -0.73 -28.78 -9.50
C ALA A 973 -0.66 -27.95 -8.21
N LEU A 974 -1.73 -27.22 -7.89
CA LEU A 974 -1.87 -26.46 -6.65
C LEU A 974 -1.78 -27.36 -5.43
N ASP A 975 -2.47 -28.50 -5.43
CA ASP A 975 -2.46 -29.45 -4.31
C ASP A 975 -1.07 -30.06 -4.09
N ARG A 976 -0.33 -30.33 -5.19
CA ARG A 976 1.07 -30.80 -5.11
C ARG A 976 2.00 -29.74 -4.52
N ASP A 977 1.88 -28.49 -4.98
CA ASP A 977 2.71 -27.39 -4.48
C ASP A 977 2.36 -27.08 -3.01
N ALA A 978 1.07 -27.19 -2.64
CA ALA A 978 0.60 -27.01 -1.27
C ALA A 978 1.12 -28.11 -0.36
N ALA A 979 1.12 -29.37 -0.81
CA ALA A 979 1.69 -30.49 -0.07
C ALA A 979 3.20 -30.31 0.17
N ALA A 980 3.93 -29.64 -0.75
CA ALA A 980 5.33 -29.31 -0.54
C ALA A 980 5.51 -28.26 0.58
N VAL A 981 4.70 -27.20 0.57
CA VAL A 981 4.67 -26.18 1.65
C VAL A 981 4.34 -26.80 3.01
N VAL A 982 3.31 -27.65 3.09
CA VAL A 982 2.91 -28.32 4.33
C VAL A 982 4.02 -29.23 4.85
N ARG A 983 4.70 -29.96 3.95
CA ARG A 983 5.85 -30.80 4.30
C ARG A 983 7.01 -29.97 4.86
N ASP A 984 7.30 -28.82 4.26
CA ASP A 984 8.36 -27.94 4.74
C ASP A 984 8.04 -27.35 6.12
N VAL A 985 6.77 -27.02 6.38
CA VAL A 985 6.32 -26.60 7.71
C VAL A 985 6.43 -27.73 8.73
N ASP A 986 6.04 -28.95 8.37
CA ASP A 986 6.17 -30.11 9.27
C ASP A 986 7.61 -30.38 9.69
N ILE A 987 8.54 -30.32 8.74
CA ILE A 987 9.97 -30.46 8.99
C ILE A 987 10.47 -29.33 9.90
N LEU A 988 10.06 -28.08 9.66
CA LEU A 988 10.49 -26.93 10.46
C LEU A 988 9.92 -26.96 11.88
N VAL A 989 8.63 -27.27 12.06
CA VAL A 989 8.00 -27.39 13.39
C VAL A 989 8.66 -28.52 14.18
N THR A 990 8.88 -29.67 13.55
CA THR A 990 9.55 -30.81 14.20
C THR A 990 10.98 -30.46 14.62
N GLY A 991 11.76 -29.85 13.73
CA GLY A 991 13.12 -29.41 14.05
C GLY A 991 13.18 -28.31 15.11
N ALA A 992 12.20 -27.40 15.14
CA ALA A 992 12.11 -26.34 16.13
C ALA A 992 11.81 -26.89 17.54
N LEU A 993 10.90 -27.85 17.65
CA LEU A 993 10.54 -28.49 18.91
C LEU A 993 11.66 -29.40 19.44
N ASP A 994 12.35 -30.14 18.56
CA ASP A 994 13.50 -30.97 18.94
C ASP A 994 14.66 -30.11 19.47
N ARG A 995 14.93 -28.98 18.79
CA ARG A 995 15.92 -27.99 19.23
C ARG A 995 15.55 -27.38 20.59
N LEU A 996 14.28 -27.11 20.85
CA LEU A 996 13.78 -26.63 22.14
C LEU A 996 13.88 -27.72 23.24
N GLY A 997 13.69 -28.99 22.87
CA GLY A 997 13.79 -30.16 23.76
C GLY A 997 15.19 -30.46 24.28
N GLY A 998 16.22 -29.74 23.81
CA GLY A 998 17.62 -29.95 24.21
C GLY A 998 18.41 -30.86 23.27
N GLY A 999 17.84 -31.27 22.13
CA GLY A 999 18.55 -31.98 21.08
C GLY A 999 19.56 -31.06 20.39
N GLY A 1000 20.84 -31.11 20.78
CA GLY A 1000 21.92 -30.37 20.13
C GLY A 1000 22.23 -30.80 18.68
N GLN A 1001 21.39 -31.65 18.07
CA GLN A 1001 21.62 -32.24 16.75
C GLN A 1001 21.06 -31.41 15.58
N VAL A 1002 20.09 -30.52 15.84
CA VAL A 1002 19.50 -29.62 14.83
C VAL A 1002 20.20 -28.26 14.86
N THR A 1003 20.99 -27.97 13.84
CA THR A 1003 21.66 -26.67 13.71
C THR A 1003 20.68 -25.57 13.25
N ARG A 1004 20.95 -24.33 13.67
CA ARG A 1004 20.19 -23.16 13.24
C ARG A 1004 20.34 -22.93 11.73
N HIS A 1005 21.51 -23.22 11.18
CA HIS A 1005 21.75 -23.21 9.74
C HIS A 1005 20.79 -24.15 8.97
N ALA A 1006 20.57 -25.37 9.45
CA ALA A 1006 19.72 -26.33 8.76
C ALA A 1006 18.23 -25.90 8.76
N LEU A 1007 17.75 -25.31 9.86
CA LEU A 1007 16.43 -24.67 9.93
C LEU A 1007 16.32 -23.49 8.93
N ARG A 1008 17.36 -22.65 8.84
CA ARG A 1008 17.41 -21.53 7.88
C ARG A 1008 17.38 -21.99 6.43
N GLU A 1009 18.14 -23.03 6.07
CA GLU A 1009 18.15 -23.54 4.70
C GLU A 1009 16.76 -24.08 4.30
N ARG A 1010 16.07 -24.73 5.25
CA ARG A 1010 14.71 -25.22 5.04
C ARG A 1010 13.69 -24.09 4.96
N GLU A 1011 13.82 -23.06 5.78
CA GLU A 1011 13.00 -21.85 5.68
C GLU A 1011 13.12 -21.17 4.30
N LEU A 1012 14.34 -21.07 3.76
CA LEU A 1012 14.56 -20.58 2.38
C LEU A 1012 13.94 -21.48 1.30
N ARG A 1013 13.73 -22.77 1.58
CA ARG A 1013 13.02 -23.71 0.70
C ARG A 1013 11.51 -23.52 0.79
N LEU A 1014 10.97 -23.40 2.01
CA LEU A 1014 9.57 -23.05 2.27
C LEU A 1014 9.17 -21.79 1.49
N ASP A 1015 10.01 -20.76 1.48
CA ASP A 1015 9.79 -19.52 0.73
C ASP A 1015 9.77 -19.70 -0.79
N ARG A 1016 10.56 -20.63 -1.32
CA ARG A 1016 10.55 -20.97 -2.75
C ARG A 1016 9.29 -21.73 -3.11
N ASP A 1017 8.88 -22.67 -2.27
CA ASP A 1017 7.71 -23.51 -2.48
C ASP A 1017 6.42 -22.68 -2.33
N LEU A 1018 6.36 -21.77 -1.35
CA LEU A 1018 5.25 -20.82 -1.19
C LEU A 1018 5.12 -19.88 -2.40
N ARG A 1019 6.23 -19.37 -2.93
CA ARG A 1019 6.22 -18.57 -4.17
C ARG A 1019 5.77 -19.38 -5.38
N THR A 1020 6.14 -20.65 -5.45
CA THR A 1020 5.72 -21.57 -6.51
C THR A 1020 4.21 -21.81 -6.42
N LEU A 1021 3.70 -22.10 -5.23
CA LEU A 1021 2.27 -22.25 -4.94
C LEU A 1021 1.45 -21.02 -5.35
N VAL A 1022 1.87 -19.81 -4.96
CA VAL A 1022 1.22 -18.55 -5.35
C VAL A 1022 1.25 -18.35 -6.88
N GLY A 1023 2.34 -18.75 -7.53
CA GLY A 1023 2.48 -18.73 -8.98
C GLY A 1023 1.49 -19.66 -9.67
N THR A 1024 1.36 -20.90 -9.19
CA THR A 1024 0.43 -21.92 -9.69
C THR A 1024 -1.03 -21.52 -9.46
N ALA A 1025 -1.34 -20.84 -8.35
CA ALA A 1025 -2.68 -20.36 -8.03
C ALA A 1025 -3.15 -19.17 -8.89
N ARG A 1026 -2.25 -18.47 -9.57
CA ARG A 1026 -2.53 -17.20 -10.29
C ARG A 1026 -3.74 -17.24 -11.23
N PRO A 1027 -4.00 -18.31 -12.01
CA PRO A 1027 -5.19 -18.41 -12.85
C PRO A 1027 -6.51 -18.43 -12.05
N LEU A 1028 -6.52 -19.07 -10.88
CA LEU A 1028 -7.72 -19.27 -10.07
C LEU A 1028 -8.11 -18.01 -9.29
N ARG A 1029 -7.17 -17.11 -9.04
CA ARG A 1029 -7.40 -15.84 -8.31
C ARG A 1029 -8.35 -14.87 -9.03
N ARG A 1030 -8.55 -15.04 -10.35
CA ARG A 1030 -9.38 -14.15 -11.18
C ARG A 1030 -10.79 -14.71 -11.45
N VAL A 1031 -11.12 -15.87 -10.91
CA VAL A 1031 -12.43 -16.51 -11.08
C VAL A 1031 -13.39 -15.95 -10.03
N THR A 1032 -14.68 -15.85 -10.39
CA THR A 1032 -15.77 -15.53 -9.46
C THR A 1032 -15.75 -16.53 -8.29
N GLY A 1033 -15.91 -16.03 -7.06
CA GLY A 1033 -15.78 -16.82 -5.83
C GLY A 1033 -14.35 -16.99 -5.30
N SER A 1034 -13.34 -16.34 -5.91
CA SER A 1034 -11.96 -16.39 -5.39
C SER A 1034 -11.79 -15.75 -4.01
N LEU A 1035 -12.70 -14.82 -3.65
CA LEU A 1035 -12.77 -14.10 -2.37
C LEU A 1035 -13.76 -14.71 -1.37
N ASP A 1036 -14.43 -15.81 -1.75
CA ASP A 1036 -15.33 -16.50 -0.83
C ASP A 1036 -14.52 -17.05 0.37
N PRO A 1037 -15.17 -17.34 1.51
CA PRO A 1037 -14.49 -17.85 2.70
C PRO A 1037 -13.61 -19.08 2.43
N ASP A 1038 -14.02 -19.96 1.50
CA ASP A 1038 -13.28 -21.16 1.07
C ASP A 1038 -12.54 -20.98 -0.28
N GLY A 1039 -12.52 -19.74 -0.76
CA GLY A 1039 -11.90 -19.32 -2.00
C GLY A 1039 -10.38 -19.49 -2.00
N VAL A 1040 -9.78 -19.39 -3.19
CA VAL A 1040 -8.32 -19.56 -3.35
C VAL A 1040 -7.53 -18.46 -2.62
N GLU A 1041 -8.05 -17.23 -2.52
CA GLU A 1041 -7.36 -16.17 -1.77
C GLU A 1041 -7.33 -16.46 -0.26
N ALA A 1042 -8.41 -17.01 0.30
CA ALA A 1042 -8.47 -17.40 1.70
C ALA A 1042 -7.48 -18.54 2.00
N ARG A 1043 -7.44 -19.57 1.15
CA ARG A 1043 -6.46 -20.66 1.25
C ARG A 1043 -5.01 -20.18 1.12
N LEU A 1044 -4.72 -19.31 0.15
CA LEU A 1044 -3.39 -18.70 0.03
C LEU A 1044 -3.03 -17.87 1.28
N THR A 1045 -3.98 -17.12 1.83
CA THR A 1045 -3.80 -16.35 3.06
C THR A 1045 -3.50 -17.29 4.24
N ALA A 1046 -4.17 -18.44 4.32
CA ALA A 1046 -3.90 -19.44 5.33
C ALA A 1046 -2.51 -20.08 5.16
N TYR A 1047 -2.06 -20.41 3.95
CA TYR A 1047 -0.67 -20.87 3.72
C TYR A 1047 0.38 -19.82 4.07
N TRP A 1048 0.12 -18.55 3.75
CA TRP A 1048 0.99 -17.44 4.20
C TRP A 1048 1.02 -17.33 5.71
N SER A 1049 -0.13 -17.44 6.36
CA SER A 1049 -0.25 -17.37 7.82
C SER A 1049 0.48 -18.54 8.49
N LEU A 1050 0.36 -19.75 7.92
CA LEU A 1050 1.08 -20.94 8.35
C LEU A 1050 2.60 -20.72 8.26
N ALA A 1051 3.10 -20.19 7.15
CA ALA A 1051 4.51 -19.84 7.02
C ALA A 1051 4.93 -18.78 8.05
N THR A 1052 4.15 -17.70 8.22
CA THR A 1052 4.43 -16.64 9.19
C THR A 1052 4.45 -17.15 10.63
N TYR A 1053 3.47 -17.96 11.05
CA TYR A 1053 3.44 -18.52 12.40
C TYR A 1053 4.58 -19.53 12.62
N THR A 1054 4.96 -20.30 11.60
CA THR A 1054 6.14 -21.18 11.66
C THR A 1054 7.43 -20.35 11.87
N ARG A 1055 7.56 -19.20 11.21
CA ARG A 1055 8.70 -18.30 11.42
C ARG A 1055 8.71 -17.69 12.82
N HIS A 1056 7.56 -17.26 13.31
CA HIS A 1056 7.43 -16.76 14.69
C HIS A 1056 7.77 -17.86 15.71
N LEU A 1057 7.38 -19.11 15.44
CA LEU A 1057 7.76 -20.27 16.25
C LEU A 1057 9.28 -20.43 16.28
N LEU A 1058 9.95 -20.43 15.11
CA LEU A 1058 11.41 -20.53 15.02
C LEU A 1058 12.12 -19.43 15.82
N ARG A 1059 11.57 -18.20 15.81
CA ARG A 1059 12.09 -17.07 16.59
C ARG A 1059 11.85 -17.22 18.09
N ALA A 1060 10.70 -17.77 18.49
CA ALA A 1060 10.33 -17.95 19.90
C ALA A 1060 11.11 -19.07 20.59
N VAL A 1061 11.62 -20.05 19.84
CA VAL A 1061 12.38 -21.20 20.37
C VAL A 1061 13.70 -20.79 21.03
N GLU A 1062 14.44 -19.82 20.48
CA GLU A 1062 15.79 -19.51 20.99
C GLU A 1062 15.77 -18.85 22.38
N PRO A 1063 14.91 -17.84 22.67
CA PRO A 1063 14.73 -17.33 24.03
C PRO A 1063 14.19 -18.41 24.98
N ALA A 1064 13.27 -19.26 24.52
CA ALA A 1064 12.68 -20.33 25.34
C ALA A 1064 13.71 -21.40 25.74
N ARG A 1065 14.73 -21.65 24.91
CA ARG A 1065 15.82 -22.61 25.20
C ARG A 1065 16.62 -22.24 26.46
N HIS A 1066 16.73 -20.94 26.73
CA HIS A 1066 17.48 -20.38 27.86
C HIS A 1066 16.61 -20.13 29.10
N GLY A 1067 15.29 -20.31 29.00
CA GLY A 1067 14.34 -20.19 30.11
C GLY A 1067 14.16 -21.48 30.92
N ASP A 1068 13.30 -21.44 31.92
CA ASP A 1068 12.93 -22.60 32.74
C ASP A 1068 12.06 -23.58 31.93
N ARG A 1069 12.68 -24.67 31.45
CA ARG A 1069 12.06 -25.65 30.52
C ARG A 1069 11.03 -26.58 31.18
N SER A 1070 10.90 -26.52 32.50
CA SER A 1070 10.19 -27.54 33.27
C SER A 1070 8.69 -27.27 33.42
N ARG A 1071 8.27 -26.00 33.33
CA ARG A 1071 6.93 -25.58 33.74
C ARG A 1071 5.82 -25.92 32.72
N LEU A 1072 6.14 -25.98 31.43
CA LEU A 1072 5.18 -26.20 30.33
C LEU A 1072 5.58 -27.35 29.38
N ALA A 1073 6.48 -28.25 29.82
CA ALA A 1073 7.00 -29.33 28.98
C ALA A 1073 5.92 -30.31 28.48
N GLU A 1074 5.00 -30.74 29.36
CA GLU A 1074 3.91 -31.64 29.00
C GLU A 1074 2.93 -31.00 28.00
N GLU A 1075 2.59 -29.73 28.20
CA GLU A 1075 1.73 -28.96 27.30
C GLU A 1075 2.38 -28.74 25.94
N ARG A 1076 3.68 -28.46 25.91
CA ARG A 1076 4.48 -28.35 24.68
C ARG A 1076 4.47 -29.66 23.90
N ASP A 1077 4.71 -30.78 24.57
CA ASP A 1077 4.78 -32.09 23.93
C ASP A 1077 3.40 -32.52 23.40
N ARG A 1078 2.32 -32.23 24.14
CA ARG A 1078 0.93 -32.39 23.69
C ARG A 1078 0.62 -31.51 22.48
N ALA A 1079 0.94 -30.21 22.54
CA ALA A 1079 0.74 -29.27 21.44
C ALA A 1079 1.49 -29.72 20.18
N GLY A 1080 2.75 -30.12 20.32
CA GLY A 1080 3.59 -30.62 19.24
C GLY A 1080 3.09 -31.95 18.63
N ALA A 1081 2.50 -32.84 19.44
CA ALA A 1081 1.86 -34.06 18.94
C ALA A 1081 0.60 -33.74 18.12
N VAL A 1082 -0.26 -32.85 18.62
CA VAL A 1082 -1.46 -32.41 17.90
C VAL A 1082 -1.11 -31.69 16.59
N THR A 1083 -0.12 -30.78 16.61
CA THR A 1083 0.33 -30.08 15.39
C THR A 1083 0.80 -31.06 14.32
N ARG A 1084 1.61 -32.07 14.69
CA ARG A 1084 2.08 -33.09 13.74
C ARG A 1084 0.94 -33.93 13.15
N ARG A 1085 -0.05 -34.31 13.97
CA ARG A 1085 -1.24 -35.04 13.50
C ARG A 1085 -2.11 -34.20 12.56
N ASN A 1086 -2.28 -32.91 12.84
CA ASN A 1086 -3.05 -32.01 11.96
C ASN A 1086 -2.30 -31.74 10.64
N LEU A 1087 -0.97 -31.68 10.66
CA LEU A 1087 -0.12 -31.60 9.46
C LEU A 1087 -0.21 -32.88 8.62
N SER A 1088 -0.20 -34.07 9.24
CA SER A 1088 -0.36 -35.35 8.53
C SER A 1088 -1.74 -35.44 7.88
N ALA A 1089 -2.80 -35.04 8.59
CA ALA A 1089 -4.17 -35.01 8.07
C ALA A 1089 -4.29 -34.09 6.85
N LEU A 1090 -3.76 -32.87 6.90
CA LEU A 1090 -3.77 -31.95 5.75
C LEU A 1090 -2.95 -32.50 4.57
N SER A 1091 -1.77 -33.08 4.84
CA SER A 1091 -0.93 -33.71 3.81
C SER A 1091 -1.64 -34.90 3.14
N ALA A 1092 -2.38 -35.72 3.90
CA ALA A 1092 -3.18 -36.82 3.38
C ALA A 1092 -4.29 -36.31 2.43
N VAL A 1093 -5.03 -35.27 2.83
CA VAL A 1093 -6.08 -34.66 2.01
C VAL A 1093 -5.49 -34.09 0.71
N LEU A 1094 -4.39 -33.35 0.78
CA LEU A 1094 -3.74 -32.76 -0.41
C LEU A 1094 -3.16 -33.80 -1.37
N THR A 1095 -2.82 -35.00 -0.88
CA THR A 1095 -2.33 -36.12 -1.70
C THR A 1095 -3.45 -37.04 -2.21
N GLY A 1096 -4.71 -36.74 -1.90
CA GLY A 1096 -5.88 -37.51 -2.33
C GLY A 1096 -6.13 -38.78 -1.52
N ARG A 1097 -5.57 -38.87 -0.30
CA ARG A 1097 -5.87 -39.92 0.68
C ARG A 1097 -7.04 -39.46 1.58
N PRO A 1098 -7.83 -40.39 2.15
CA PRO A 1098 -8.89 -40.03 3.09
C PRO A 1098 -8.30 -39.26 4.28
N ALA A 1099 -9.02 -38.23 4.74
CA ALA A 1099 -8.60 -37.42 5.87
C ALA A 1099 -8.48 -38.29 7.13
N GLU A 1100 -7.33 -38.24 7.80
CA GLU A 1100 -7.19 -38.75 9.17
C GLU A 1100 -8.02 -37.89 10.12
N ALA A 1101 -8.43 -38.45 11.28
CA ALA A 1101 -9.17 -37.69 12.29
C ALA A 1101 -8.32 -36.50 12.77
N VAL A 1102 -8.86 -35.31 12.55
CA VAL A 1102 -8.30 -34.02 12.95
C VAL A 1102 -8.59 -33.83 14.43
N ASP A 1103 -7.61 -33.31 15.15
CA ASP A 1103 -7.72 -33.06 16.59
C ASP A 1103 -7.93 -31.56 16.81
N ASP A 1104 -9.11 -31.20 17.31
CA ASP A 1104 -9.53 -29.82 17.62
C ASP A 1104 -9.36 -29.46 19.10
N ASP A 1105 -8.86 -30.38 19.93
CA ASP A 1105 -8.73 -30.24 21.38
C ASP A 1105 -7.43 -29.51 21.78
N LEU A 1106 -7.33 -28.24 21.39
CA LEU A 1106 -6.29 -27.30 21.81
C LEU A 1106 -6.92 -25.97 22.26
N ASP A 1107 -7.49 -25.95 23.46
CA ASP A 1107 -7.93 -24.71 24.10
C ASP A 1107 -6.97 -24.30 25.23
N PHE A 1108 -6.04 -23.39 24.92
CA PHE A 1108 -5.11 -22.81 25.90
C PHE A 1108 -5.69 -21.57 26.61
N ALA A 1109 -7.00 -21.32 26.51
CA ALA A 1109 -7.66 -20.11 27.02
C ALA A 1109 -7.31 -19.72 28.47
N GLY A 1110 -6.92 -20.68 29.32
CA GLY A 1110 -6.51 -20.40 30.71
C GLY A 1110 -5.08 -19.90 30.92
N HIS A 1111 -4.15 -20.12 29.98
CA HIS A 1111 -2.69 -19.93 30.21
C HIS A 1111 -2.07 -18.83 29.34
N LEU A 1112 -2.82 -18.30 28.36
CA LEU A 1112 -2.42 -17.24 27.44
C LEU A 1112 -2.20 -15.86 28.10
N ASP A 1113 -2.65 -15.71 29.35
CA ASP A 1113 -2.43 -14.53 30.19
C ASP A 1113 -1.06 -14.51 30.88
N THR A 1114 -0.28 -15.59 30.79
CA THR A 1114 1.09 -15.62 31.32
C THR A 1114 2.11 -15.06 30.33
N ALA A 1115 2.98 -14.16 30.80
CA ALA A 1115 4.10 -13.63 30.04
C ALA A 1115 5.32 -14.56 30.16
N GLY A 1116 5.85 -15.04 29.04
CA GLY A 1116 7.07 -15.86 29.02
C GLY A 1116 7.40 -16.43 27.63
N PRO A 1117 8.67 -16.75 27.34
CA PRO A 1117 9.11 -17.22 26.03
C PRO A 1117 8.52 -18.59 25.64
N GLU A 1118 8.25 -19.48 26.59
CA GLU A 1118 7.55 -20.76 26.31
C GLU A 1118 6.05 -20.56 25.99
N ALA A 1119 5.39 -19.59 26.64
CA ALA A 1119 4.02 -19.24 26.31
C ALA A 1119 3.91 -18.69 24.88
N ASP A 1120 4.95 -18.02 24.37
CA ASP A 1120 5.03 -17.60 22.97
C ASP A 1120 5.14 -18.77 21.99
N VAL A 1121 5.89 -19.81 22.34
CA VAL A 1121 5.97 -21.06 21.56
C VAL A 1121 4.60 -21.72 21.47
N LEU A 1122 3.91 -21.90 22.60
CA LEU A 1122 2.56 -22.49 22.65
C LEU A 1122 1.56 -21.66 21.84
N ARG A 1123 1.61 -20.32 21.95
CA ARG A 1123 0.79 -19.40 21.13
C ARG A 1123 0.98 -19.59 19.63
N GLN A 1124 2.22 -19.76 19.16
CA GLN A 1124 2.45 -19.98 17.73
C GLN A 1124 1.96 -21.37 17.31
N LEU A 1125 2.15 -22.42 18.12
CA LEU A 1125 1.62 -23.76 17.83
C LEU A 1125 0.09 -23.77 17.75
N GLU A 1126 -0.60 -23.07 18.65
CA GLU A 1126 -2.05 -22.90 18.63
C GLU A 1126 -2.50 -22.22 17.32
N ARG A 1127 -1.84 -21.11 16.94
CA ARG A 1127 -2.14 -20.39 15.68
C ARG A 1127 -1.89 -21.23 14.44
N ILE A 1128 -0.82 -22.03 14.43
CA ILE A 1128 -0.54 -23.01 13.37
C ILE A 1128 -1.70 -24.01 13.30
N ASN A 1129 -2.12 -24.59 14.43
CA ASN A 1129 -3.23 -25.54 14.48
C ASN A 1129 -4.56 -24.95 14.02
N LEU A 1130 -4.97 -23.77 14.51
CA LEU A 1130 -6.19 -23.09 14.04
C LEU A 1130 -6.17 -22.84 12.53
N THR A 1131 -5.00 -22.55 11.97
CA THR A 1131 -4.82 -22.37 10.52
C THR A 1131 -4.94 -23.70 9.78
N LEU A 1132 -4.37 -24.78 10.32
CA LEU A 1132 -4.49 -26.13 9.78
C LEU A 1132 -5.94 -26.62 9.79
N LEU A 1133 -6.67 -26.45 10.90
CA LEU A 1133 -8.09 -26.80 11.00
C LEU A 1133 -8.93 -26.13 9.91
N ARG A 1134 -8.70 -24.83 9.67
CA ARG A 1134 -9.35 -24.11 8.57
C ARG A 1134 -8.97 -24.65 7.19
N LEU A 1135 -7.69 -24.98 6.97
CA LEU A 1135 -7.24 -25.53 5.69
C LEU A 1135 -7.82 -26.92 5.43
N VAL A 1136 -7.92 -27.77 6.45
CA VAL A 1136 -8.54 -29.09 6.34
C VAL A 1136 -10.04 -28.98 6.09
N GLY A 1137 -10.76 -28.13 6.85
CA GLY A 1137 -12.19 -27.87 6.63
C GLY A 1137 -12.50 -27.34 5.22
N ALA A 1138 -11.67 -26.42 4.70
CA ALA A 1138 -11.83 -25.91 3.34
C ALA A 1138 -11.48 -26.94 2.25
N ALA A 1139 -10.65 -27.93 2.58
CA ALA A 1139 -10.25 -29.00 1.66
C ALA A 1139 -11.23 -30.18 1.65
N ASN A 1140 -12.01 -30.36 2.72
CA ASN A 1140 -12.98 -31.43 2.90
C ASN A 1140 -14.32 -30.89 3.44
N PRO A 1141 -15.15 -30.24 2.59
CA PRO A 1141 -16.43 -29.69 3.05
C PRO A 1141 -17.33 -30.81 3.56
N PRO A 1142 -18.08 -30.63 4.67
CA PRO A 1142 -19.03 -31.62 5.14
C PRO A 1142 -20.05 -31.90 4.02
N GLY A 1143 -20.15 -33.17 3.63
CA GLY A 1143 -21.00 -33.66 2.55
C GLY A 1143 -22.48 -33.62 2.88
#